data_AF-A0A2A2INL2-F1
#
_entry.id   AF-A0A2A2INL2-F1
#
_cell.length_a   1.000
_cell.length_b   1.000
_cell.length_c   1.000
_cell.angle_alpha   90.00
_cell.angle_beta   90.00
_cell.angle_gamma   90.00
#
_symmetry.space_group_name_H-M   'P 1'
#
loop_
_entity.id
_entity.type
_entity.pdbx_description
1 polymer ?
#
loop_
_entity_poly.entity_id
_entity_poly.type
_entity_poly.pdbx_seq_one_letter_code
_entity_poly.pdbx_strand_id
1 'polypeptide(L)'
;MMTEEALILQLSKQIMTAYFEELDLTPLFSHLSDDVIWAGAGKHMQLTGYEAVTEALRRGHSQRVPCRISNEEYTVRPLSDTTWLCQICSDITTDPSCNMFIHEYQRCVFIFQKTQRCDDGWEIIYLNNSVAYNRLNDQELFAVEYGMHNFQQRAEADGENVLTTQDKYQLCSYIKRNAFANLDAAGKNLFLALSLFPSFTGELASYVMDSPRAKDLLDAEVERNPFLYFDYHDGTYSFHPLLASYLHYVFSRKSRRWQQAQQLRAAHWYLQEGDYKQAIVLARRAGNYDTVLTAIEQGGRESLYGFPHEVAADTLQHASAAERAAHLEGCFYCVLYAFRCGKRLLAVKYLSVLADCVETEFADAAQRLYYAAYAEVMKGFCSYPDLSAMTKHVQRARELLPSPHDLILPWTFGSPSPLSLYHSLPGQLEQTAEGLRQFTASYIRLIHADVFPCQTDFIRGEYEYLTGRLDEAEQTLTQYVHANSIVPKCISHLQTAHFYLARLALCRGDAAALQKEVQHLHSLKLQVYPQCGTAVKHLCEAFLQSMLNSSSASVPFYTSPPPPIDVNGCYYPIAPIAAVIQDKVLLSRGEFPQLLLQATEHYKTAMASQYILPAIYESILLACVYEHAGNIDGAATALKQAVALAQPDHLVMPFAEHAEYLPQTMKRLCSDAATAPFIEQAQGLSLAEPLSTLRTALAKPALPLSKREQEVAAMVATGLTNKAIAEQLNIAEVTVKKTLSQIYKKLGITNRAALSHYMSHHPMS
;
A
#
# COMPACT_ATOMS: atom_id res chain seq x y z
N MET A 1 13.79 -15.02 -28.16
CA MET A 1 12.50 -15.64 -27.82
C MET A 1 12.77 -16.55 -26.63
N MET A 2 12.07 -16.35 -25.52
CA MET A 2 12.15 -17.24 -24.35
C MET A 2 11.63 -18.64 -24.73
N THR A 3 12.20 -19.68 -24.13
CA THR A 3 11.66 -21.04 -24.25
C THR A 3 10.39 -21.16 -23.40
N GLU A 4 9.47 -22.07 -23.76
CA GLU A 4 8.23 -22.30 -22.99
C GLU A 4 8.53 -22.68 -21.53
N GLU A 5 9.59 -23.45 -21.31
CA GLU A 5 10.09 -23.81 -19.98
C GLU A 5 10.48 -22.59 -19.13
N ALA A 6 11.21 -21.64 -19.71
CA ALA A 6 11.63 -20.42 -19.01
C ALA A 6 10.43 -19.51 -18.67
N LEU A 7 9.42 -19.48 -19.55
CA LEU A 7 8.18 -18.72 -19.32
C LEU A 7 7.36 -19.32 -18.17
N ILE A 8 7.17 -20.65 -18.16
CA ILE A 8 6.45 -21.34 -17.06
C ILE A 8 7.17 -21.17 -15.72
N LEU A 9 8.50 -21.23 -15.72
CA LEU A 9 9.30 -20.98 -14.52
C LEU A 9 9.11 -19.54 -14.00
N GLN A 10 9.21 -18.55 -14.89
CA GLN A 10 9.02 -17.14 -14.53
C GLN A 10 7.62 -16.88 -13.98
N LEU A 11 6.59 -17.40 -14.64
CA LEU A 11 5.20 -17.25 -14.23
C LEU A 11 4.95 -17.89 -12.86
N SER A 12 5.53 -19.07 -12.63
CA SER A 12 5.42 -19.78 -11.35
C SER A 12 6.10 -19.01 -10.21
N LYS A 13 7.31 -18.46 -10.44
CA LYS A 13 8.01 -17.60 -9.47
C LYS A 13 7.18 -16.36 -9.11
N GLN A 14 6.66 -15.66 -10.13
CA GLN A 14 5.82 -14.49 -9.92
C GLN A 14 4.57 -14.81 -9.08
N ILE A 15 3.91 -15.94 -9.37
CA ILE A 15 2.72 -16.37 -8.62
C ILE A 15 3.08 -16.72 -7.17
N MET A 16 4.20 -17.41 -6.93
CA MET A 16 4.64 -17.77 -5.59
C MET A 16 4.98 -16.53 -4.75
N THR A 17 5.82 -15.63 -5.28
CA THR A 17 6.20 -14.38 -4.60
C THR A 17 4.98 -13.54 -4.26
N ALA A 18 4.09 -13.31 -5.23
CA ALA A 18 2.86 -12.58 -5.01
C ALA A 18 2.00 -13.23 -3.91
N TYR A 19 1.85 -14.55 -3.96
CA TYR A 19 0.95 -15.28 -3.06
C TYR A 19 1.44 -15.33 -1.60
N PHE A 20 2.75 -15.52 -1.36
CA PHE A 20 3.30 -15.68 -0.01
C PHE A 20 3.92 -14.41 0.56
N GLU A 21 4.66 -13.64 -0.24
CA GLU A 21 5.41 -12.47 0.25
C GLU A 21 4.56 -11.20 0.20
N GLU A 22 3.84 -10.99 -0.89
CA GLU A 22 3.09 -9.75 -1.14
C GLU A 22 1.63 -9.82 -0.69
N LEU A 23 1.14 -11.03 -0.36
CA LEU A 23 -0.28 -11.30 -0.13
C LEU A 23 -1.14 -10.77 -1.29
N ASP A 24 -0.69 -11.00 -2.52
CA ASP A 24 -1.45 -10.70 -3.73
C ASP A 24 -1.88 -12.01 -4.41
N LEU A 25 -3.20 -12.20 -4.51
CA LEU A 25 -3.81 -13.34 -5.19
C LEU A 25 -4.03 -13.06 -6.69
N THR A 26 -3.86 -11.83 -7.14
CA THR A 26 -4.17 -11.39 -8.50
C THR A 26 -3.41 -12.21 -9.55
N PRO A 27 -2.09 -12.43 -9.43
CA PRO A 27 -1.35 -13.21 -10.42
C PRO A 27 -1.76 -14.68 -10.43
N LEU A 28 -2.14 -15.25 -9.29
CA LEU A 28 -2.66 -16.61 -9.27
C LEU A 28 -4.02 -16.68 -9.98
N PHE A 29 -4.95 -15.80 -9.60
CA PHE A 29 -6.32 -15.80 -10.10
C PHE A 29 -6.40 -15.49 -11.58
N SER A 30 -5.58 -14.56 -12.10
CA SER A 30 -5.57 -14.23 -13.53
C SER A 30 -5.17 -15.40 -14.43
N HIS A 31 -4.49 -16.42 -13.87
CA HIS A 31 -4.05 -17.59 -14.60
C HIS A 31 -4.89 -18.84 -14.33
N LEU A 32 -5.86 -18.87 -13.39
CA LEU A 32 -6.66 -20.08 -13.16
C LEU A 32 -7.67 -20.34 -14.28
N SER A 33 -7.69 -21.56 -14.82
CA SER A 33 -8.72 -22.02 -15.77
C SER A 33 -10.10 -22.14 -15.12
N ASP A 34 -11.15 -22.09 -15.94
CA ASP A 34 -12.54 -22.21 -15.50
C ASP A 34 -12.79 -23.55 -14.77
N ASP A 35 -12.09 -24.61 -15.19
CA ASP A 35 -12.19 -25.98 -14.67
C ASP A 35 -11.02 -26.38 -13.74
N VAL A 36 -10.29 -25.40 -13.17
CA VAL A 36 -9.10 -25.68 -12.34
C VAL A 36 -9.39 -26.64 -11.18
N ILE A 37 -8.50 -27.60 -10.96
CA ILE A 37 -8.53 -28.48 -9.78
C ILE A 37 -7.53 -27.96 -8.75
N TRP A 38 -7.99 -27.74 -7.52
CA TRP A 38 -7.12 -27.39 -6.40
C TRP A 38 -7.10 -28.49 -5.34
N ALA A 39 -5.91 -28.92 -4.95
CA ALA A 39 -5.65 -29.77 -3.80
C ALA A 39 -4.88 -28.98 -2.74
N GLY A 40 -5.56 -28.60 -1.66
CA GLY A 40 -4.98 -27.83 -0.56
C GLY A 40 -4.22 -28.70 0.45
N ALA A 41 -3.71 -28.04 1.50
CA ALA A 41 -2.81 -28.68 2.47
C ALA A 41 -3.50 -29.64 3.44
N GLY A 42 -4.83 -29.56 3.61
CA GLY A 42 -5.61 -30.43 4.49
C GLY A 42 -6.08 -31.74 3.83
N LYS A 43 -6.28 -32.79 4.64
CA LYS A 43 -6.67 -34.14 4.19
C LYS A 43 -7.98 -34.20 3.38
N HIS A 44 -8.84 -33.19 3.52
CA HIS A 44 -10.14 -33.07 2.86
C HIS A 44 -10.24 -31.84 1.94
N MET A 45 -9.13 -31.16 1.66
CA MET A 45 -9.12 -29.93 0.86
C MET A 45 -8.90 -30.25 -0.63
N GLN A 46 -9.99 -30.57 -1.32
CA GLN A 46 -9.99 -30.71 -2.78
C GLN A 46 -11.20 -30.00 -3.37
N LEU A 47 -10.95 -29.03 -4.24
CA LEU A 47 -11.98 -28.26 -4.94
C LEU A 47 -11.74 -28.27 -6.44
N THR A 48 -12.79 -28.01 -7.21
CA THR A 48 -12.74 -27.94 -8.67
C THR A 48 -13.61 -26.80 -9.16
N GLY A 49 -13.14 -26.08 -10.17
CA GLY A 49 -13.79 -24.92 -10.75
C GLY A 49 -13.28 -23.60 -10.16
N TYR A 50 -13.07 -22.63 -11.04
CA TYR A 50 -12.50 -21.31 -10.71
C TYR A 50 -13.15 -20.63 -9.51
N GLU A 51 -14.49 -20.58 -9.47
CA GLU A 51 -15.24 -19.91 -8.40
C GLU A 51 -15.01 -20.57 -7.03
N ALA A 52 -15.03 -21.91 -6.96
CA ALA A 52 -14.84 -22.64 -5.72
C ALA A 52 -13.40 -22.52 -5.20
N VAL A 53 -12.41 -22.59 -6.10
CA VAL A 53 -10.99 -22.47 -5.75
C VAL A 53 -10.65 -21.06 -5.30
N THR A 54 -11.08 -20.03 -6.03
CA THR A 54 -10.81 -18.63 -5.67
C THR A 54 -11.50 -18.22 -4.37
N GLU A 55 -12.74 -18.65 -4.11
CA GLU A 55 -13.43 -18.41 -2.85
C GLU A 55 -12.72 -19.04 -1.66
N ALA A 56 -12.25 -20.29 -1.79
CA ALA A 56 -11.49 -20.94 -0.73
C ALA A 56 -10.15 -20.25 -0.46
N LEU A 57 -9.44 -19.85 -1.52
CA LEU A 57 -8.18 -19.10 -1.39
C LEU A 57 -8.39 -17.71 -0.79
N ARG A 58 -9.49 -17.00 -1.11
CA ARG A 58 -9.88 -15.71 -0.50
C ARG A 58 -10.23 -15.84 0.98
N ARG A 59 -10.98 -16.88 1.38
CA ARG A 59 -11.28 -17.13 2.81
C ARG A 59 -10.01 -17.40 3.62
N GLY A 60 -9.06 -18.12 3.04
CA GLY A 60 -7.74 -18.31 3.65
C GLY A 60 -6.94 -17.01 3.71
N HIS A 61 -7.12 -16.10 2.75
CA HIS A 61 -6.37 -14.85 2.63
C HIS A 61 -6.51 -13.92 3.84
N SER A 62 -7.72 -13.77 4.41
CA SER A 62 -7.95 -12.95 5.60
C SER A 62 -7.26 -13.47 6.87
N GLN A 63 -6.72 -14.69 6.84
CA GLN A 63 -6.01 -15.34 7.94
C GLN A 63 -4.49 -15.44 7.68
N ARG A 64 -4.00 -14.98 6.53
CA ARG A 64 -2.58 -15.04 6.19
C ARG A 64 -1.80 -13.89 6.78
N VAL A 65 -0.52 -14.15 7.00
CA VAL A 65 0.48 -13.13 7.25
C VAL A 65 1.54 -13.19 6.16
N PRO A 66 2.22 -12.07 5.86
CA PRO A 66 3.33 -12.06 4.92
C PRO A 66 4.39 -13.06 5.37
N CYS A 67 4.80 -13.91 4.44
CA CYS A 67 5.85 -14.87 4.68
C CYS A 67 6.92 -14.74 3.62
N ARG A 68 8.19 -14.81 4.03
CA ARG A 68 9.31 -14.90 3.11
C ARG A 68 9.47 -16.34 2.63
N ILE A 69 9.54 -16.51 1.32
CA ILE A 69 9.88 -17.79 0.71
C ILE A 69 11.41 -17.88 0.60
N SER A 70 11.98 -19.05 0.83
CA SER A 70 13.40 -19.31 0.68
C SER A 70 13.64 -20.78 0.28
N ASN A 71 14.84 -21.09 -0.20
CA ASN A 71 15.23 -22.44 -0.63
C ASN A 71 14.25 -23.04 -1.67
N GLU A 72 13.93 -22.28 -2.72
CA GLU A 72 12.91 -22.63 -3.70
C GLU A 72 13.46 -23.51 -4.83
N GLU A 73 13.04 -24.77 -4.88
CA GLU A 73 13.35 -25.70 -5.96
C GLU A 73 12.15 -25.88 -6.90
N TYR A 74 12.26 -25.36 -8.13
CA TYR A 74 11.28 -25.58 -9.19
C TYR A 74 11.71 -26.71 -10.14
N THR A 75 10.80 -27.63 -10.43
CA THR A 75 10.96 -28.65 -11.47
C THR A 75 9.91 -28.40 -12.55
N VAL A 76 10.35 -27.88 -13.69
CA VAL A 76 9.50 -27.59 -14.85
C VAL A 76 9.71 -28.65 -15.92
N ARG A 77 8.63 -29.24 -16.45
CA ARG A 77 8.73 -30.20 -17.56
C ARG A 77 7.44 -30.29 -18.37
N PRO A 78 7.52 -30.57 -19.68
CA PRO A 78 6.33 -30.81 -20.48
C PRO A 78 5.66 -32.12 -20.06
N LEU A 79 4.33 -32.10 -19.97
CA LEU A 79 3.51 -33.31 -19.82
C LEU A 79 2.92 -33.73 -21.17
N SER A 80 2.69 -32.77 -22.07
CA SER A 80 2.29 -32.96 -23.47
C SER A 80 2.71 -31.75 -24.31
N ASP A 81 2.39 -31.74 -25.61
CA ASP A 81 2.64 -30.62 -26.52
C ASP A 81 1.90 -29.31 -26.13
N THR A 82 0.90 -29.43 -25.25
CA THR A 82 0.01 -28.33 -24.83
C THR A 82 -0.04 -28.12 -23.31
N THR A 83 0.65 -28.94 -22.52
CA THR A 83 0.59 -28.86 -21.04
C THR A 83 1.95 -29.03 -20.38
N TRP A 84 2.17 -28.30 -19.30
CA TRP A 84 3.44 -28.23 -18.58
C TRP A 84 3.22 -28.36 -17.08
N LEU A 85 4.08 -29.11 -16.41
CA LEU A 85 4.15 -29.21 -14.97
C LEU A 85 5.17 -28.20 -14.45
N CYS A 86 4.83 -27.49 -13.37
CA CYS A 86 5.79 -26.83 -12.51
C CYS A 86 5.58 -27.29 -11.07
N GLN A 87 6.49 -28.12 -10.58
CA GLN A 87 6.54 -28.47 -9.15
C GLN A 87 7.47 -27.51 -8.44
N ILE A 88 7.16 -27.14 -7.21
CA ILE A 88 7.89 -26.17 -6.40
C ILE A 88 8.03 -26.75 -5.00
N CYS A 89 9.23 -26.72 -4.46
CA CYS A 89 9.53 -27.09 -3.09
C CYS A 89 10.19 -25.87 -2.45
N SER A 90 9.73 -25.40 -1.30
CA SER A 90 10.29 -24.18 -0.70
C SER A 90 10.08 -24.13 0.81
N ASP A 91 10.94 -23.42 1.52
CA ASP A 91 10.72 -23.04 2.92
C ASP A 91 9.94 -21.73 3.00
N ILE A 92 8.92 -21.68 3.87
CA ILE A 92 8.16 -20.48 4.19
C ILE A 92 8.49 -20.05 5.61
N THR A 93 8.85 -18.78 5.79
CA THR A 93 9.06 -18.18 7.12
C THR A 93 8.18 -16.95 7.30
N THR A 94 7.51 -16.82 8.45
CA THR A 94 6.74 -15.61 8.77
C THR A 94 7.64 -14.39 8.91
N ASP A 95 7.18 -13.23 8.45
CA ASP A 95 7.92 -11.98 8.64
C ASP A 95 8.15 -11.69 10.14
N PRO A 96 9.37 -11.28 10.56
CA PRO A 96 9.68 -10.99 11.96
C PRO A 96 8.83 -9.87 12.61
N SER A 97 8.17 -9.03 11.81
CA SER A 97 7.26 -7.99 12.32
C SER A 97 5.89 -8.54 12.72
N CYS A 98 5.55 -9.78 12.32
CA CYS A 98 4.33 -10.45 12.73
C CYS A 98 4.50 -11.08 14.12
N ASN A 99 3.50 -10.94 14.99
CA ASN A 99 3.43 -11.63 16.29
C ASN A 99 3.11 -13.14 16.13
N MET A 100 3.78 -13.80 15.20
CA MET A 100 3.59 -15.20 14.82
C MET A 100 4.92 -15.78 14.33
N PHE A 101 5.16 -17.07 14.61
CA PHE A 101 6.35 -17.76 14.11
C PHE A 101 6.00 -19.07 13.39
N ILE A 102 6.14 -19.07 12.07
CA ILE A 102 6.01 -20.24 11.21
C ILE A 102 7.32 -20.38 10.41
N HIS A 103 7.87 -21.59 10.38
CA HIS A 103 9.00 -21.97 9.53
C HIS A 103 8.74 -23.40 9.04
N GLU A 104 8.30 -23.54 7.79
CA GLU A 104 7.80 -24.81 7.26
C GLU A 104 8.28 -25.06 5.84
N TYR A 105 8.58 -26.32 5.54
CA TYR A 105 8.77 -26.79 4.17
C TYR A 105 7.41 -27.01 3.50
N GLN A 106 7.22 -26.43 2.32
CA GLN A 106 6.04 -26.64 1.49
C GLN A 106 6.38 -27.23 0.13
N ARG A 107 5.39 -27.90 -0.45
CA ARG A 107 5.42 -28.30 -1.85
C ARG A 107 4.20 -27.74 -2.57
N CYS A 108 4.43 -26.96 -3.62
CA CYS A 108 3.41 -26.52 -4.56
C CYS A 108 3.53 -27.25 -5.89
N VAL A 109 2.43 -27.41 -6.60
CA VAL A 109 2.43 -27.92 -7.97
C VAL A 109 1.43 -27.15 -8.80
N PHE A 110 1.89 -26.60 -9.92
CA PHE A 110 1.05 -26.07 -10.99
C PHE A 110 1.07 -27.02 -12.19
N ILE A 111 -0.06 -27.19 -12.85
CA ILE A 111 -0.10 -27.68 -14.23
C ILE A 111 -0.69 -26.59 -15.10
N PHE A 112 0.11 -26.14 -16.07
CA PHE A 112 -0.25 -25.13 -17.04
C PHE A 112 -0.72 -25.77 -18.36
N GLN A 113 -1.65 -25.11 -19.05
CA GLN A 113 -2.17 -25.47 -20.36
C GLN A 113 -2.11 -24.26 -21.29
N LYS A 114 -1.75 -24.48 -22.56
CA LYS A 114 -1.78 -23.42 -23.59
C LYS A 114 -3.20 -22.91 -23.79
N THR A 115 -3.36 -21.60 -23.78
CA THR A 115 -4.65 -20.93 -23.93
C THR A 115 -4.52 -19.66 -24.77
N GLN A 116 -5.64 -19.17 -25.29
CA GLN A 116 -5.73 -17.85 -25.94
C GLN A 116 -6.31 -16.79 -24.99
N ARG A 117 -6.68 -17.18 -23.77
CA ARG A 117 -7.36 -16.31 -22.79
C ARG A 117 -6.40 -15.41 -22.01
N CYS A 118 -5.18 -15.89 -21.75
CA CYS A 118 -4.14 -15.17 -21.02
C CYS A 118 -3.16 -14.53 -22.01
N ASP A 119 -2.70 -13.31 -21.73
CA ASP A 119 -1.81 -12.53 -22.62
C ASP A 119 -0.46 -13.23 -22.85
N ASP A 120 -0.01 -14.05 -21.92
CA ASP A 120 1.20 -14.88 -22.00
C ASP A 120 0.95 -16.28 -22.61
N GLY A 121 -0.31 -16.60 -22.90
CA GLY A 121 -0.73 -17.84 -23.54
C GLY A 121 -0.87 -19.06 -22.63
N TRP A 122 -0.87 -18.90 -21.29
CA TRP A 122 -0.91 -20.04 -20.36
C TRP A 122 -1.95 -19.89 -19.24
N GLU A 123 -2.64 -20.97 -18.90
CA GLU A 123 -3.54 -21.05 -17.76
C GLU A 123 -3.29 -22.28 -16.89
N ILE A 124 -3.58 -22.17 -15.59
CA ILE A 124 -3.43 -23.20 -14.57
C ILE A 124 -4.70 -24.05 -14.52
N ILE A 125 -4.54 -25.33 -14.86
CA ILE A 125 -5.59 -26.35 -14.79
C ILE A 125 -5.52 -27.19 -13.51
N TYR A 126 -4.38 -27.16 -12.83
CA TYR A 126 -4.19 -27.83 -11.54
C TYR A 126 -3.28 -27.04 -10.61
N LEU A 127 -3.68 -26.94 -9.35
CA LEU A 127 -2.92 -26.35 -8.26
C LEU A 127 -2.87 -27.34 -7.09
N ASN A 128 -1.69 -27.59 -6.55
CA ASN A 128 -1.51 -28.22 -5.25
C ASN A 128 -0.69 -27.32 -4.34
N ASN A 129 -1.06 -27.25 -3.06
CA ASN A 129 -0.22 -26.75 -1.99
C ASN A 129 -0.27 -27.74 -0.83
N SER A 130 0.89 -28.26 -0.43
CA SER A 130 1.01 -29.26 0.64
C SER A 130 2.05 -28.81 1.68
N VAL A 131 1.67 -28.89 2.96
CA VAL A 131 2.53 -28.70 4.15
C VAL A 131 2.38 -29.94 5.03
N ALA A 132 3.29 -30.19 5.98
CA ALA A 132 3.20 -31.35 6.88
C ALA A 132 1.85 -31.39 7.64
N TYR A 133 1.04 -32.43 7.38
CA TYR A 133 -0.35 -32.58 7.85
C TYR A 133 -0.57 -32.51 9.37
N ASN A 134 0.46 -32.73 10.17
CA ASN A 134 0.37 -32.79 11.64
C ASN A 134 0.28 -31.42 12.34
N ARG A 135 0.27 -30.32 11.58
CA ARG A 135 0.31 -28.93 12.10
C ARG A 135 -0.86 -28.04 11.67
N LEU A 136 -1.81 -28.56 10.89
CA LEU A 136 -3.01 -27.86 10.41
C LEU A 136 -4.26 -28.46 11.06
N ASN A 137 -5.11 -27.62 11.66
CA ASN A 137 -6.44 -28.06 12.09
C ASN A 137 -7.37 -28.27 10.89
N ASP A 138 -8.41 -29.10 11.03
CA ASP A 138 -9.34 -29.44 9.94
C ASP A 138 -10.08 -28.22 9.32
N GLN A 139 -10.07 -27.07 10.01
CA GLN A 139 -10.71 -25.82 9.58
C GLN A 139 -9.71 -24.72 9.15
N GLU A 140 -8.40 -24.98 9.26
CA GLU A 140 -7.35 -24.00 8.95
C GLU A 140 -6.75 -24.21 7.56
N LEU A 141 -6.60 -23.13 6.79
CA LEU A 141 -5.90 -23.13 5.49
C LEU A 141 -4.40 -22.82 5.62
N PHE A 142 -4.00 -22.33 6.79
CA PHE A 142 -2.64 -21.94 7.16
C PHE A 142 -2.48 -22.21 8.67
N ALA A 143 -1.30 -22.64 9.13
CA ALA A 143 -1.08 -23.09 10.52
C ALA A 143 -1.01 -21.92 11.52
N VAL A 144 -2.07 -21.12 11.60
CA VAL A 144 -2.14 -19.86 12.36
C VAL A 144 -2.17 -20.12 13.85
N GLU A 145 -3.04 -21.00 14.34
CA GLU A 145 -3.09 -21.36 15.76
C GLU A 145 -1.77 -21.96 16.23
N TYR A 146 -1.15 -22.82 15.40
CA TYR A 146 0.17 -23.38 15.67
C TYR A 146 1.25 -22.29 15.72
N GLY A 147 1.25 -21.34 14.77
CA GLY A 147 2.20 -20.23 14.72
C GLY A 147 2.05 -19.25 15.88
N MET A 148 0.82 -18.95 16.30
CA MET A 148 0.51 -18.10 17.46
C MET A 148 0.89 -18.79 18.77
N HIS A 149 0.62 -20.10 18.89
CA HIS A 149 1.04 -20.89 20.04
C HIS A 149 2.57 -20.95 20.16
N ASN A 150 3.28 -21.11 19.04
CA ASN A 150 4.74 -21.04 19.01
C ASN A 150 5.25 -19.65 19.39
N PHE A 151 4.61 -18.56 18.93
CA PHE A 151 4.97 -17.21 19.32
C PHE A 151 4.72 -16.94 20.80
N GLN A 152 3.60 -17.40 21.35
CA GLN A 152 3.30 -17.32 22.78
C GLN A 152 4.28 -18.15 23.61
N GLN A 153 4.58 -19.39 23.20
CA GLN A 153 5.64 -20.19 23.83
C GLN A 153 7.01 -19.52 23.70
N ARG A 154 7.33 -18.86 22.58
CA ARG A 154 8.58 -18.10 22.43
C ARG A 154 8.62 -16.85 23.31
N ALA A 155 7.52 -16.12 23.40
CA ALA A 155 7.40 -14.93 24.23
C ALA A 155 7.41 -15.27 25.73
N GLU A 156 6.85 -16.42 26.11
CA GLU A 156 6.93 -16.99 27.47
C GLU A 156 8.32 -17.61 27.73
N ALA A 157 8.94 -18.26 26.74
CA ALA A 157 10.30 -18.82 26.81
C ALA A 157 11.41 -17.77 26.70
N ASP A 158 11.14 -16.58 26.17
CA ASP A 158 12.05 -15.44 26.26
C ASP A 158 12.12 -14.90 27.71
N GLY A 159 11.17 -15.30 28.57
CA GLY A 159 11.25 -15.17 30.03
C GLY A 159 12.10 -16.24 30.72
N GLU A 160 12.20 -17.45 30.15
CA GLU A 160 13.02 -18.55 30.65
C GLU A 160 13.94 -19.11 29.55
N ASN A 161 15.20 -18.67 29.53
CA ASN A 161 16.25 -19.18 28.62
C ASN A 161 16.28 -20.73 28.56
N VAL A 162 15.65 -21.32 27.54
CA VAL A 162 15.57 -22.77 27.28
C VAL A 162 16.95 -23.42 27.18
N LEU A 163 17.94 -22.67 26.68
CA LEU A 163 19.34 -23.03 26.72
C LEU A 163 20.03 -22.19 27.78
N THR A 164 20.63 -22.85 28.77
CA THR A 164 21.50 -22.15 29.71
C THR A 164 22.65 -21.48 28.97
N THR A 165 23.30 -20.49 29.58
CA THR A 165 24.55 -19.90 29.03
C THR A 165 25.59 -20.97 28.70
N GLN A 166 25.59 -22.08 29.46
CA GLN A 166 26.47 -23.23 29.24
C GLN A 166 26.09 -24.03 27.99
N ASP A 167 24.80 -24.25 27.72
CA ASP A 167 24.35 -24.95 26.51
C ASP A 167 24.62 -24.12 25.25
N LYS A 168 24.41 -22.79 25.33
CA LYS A 168 24.78 -21.85 24.25
C LYS A 168 26.29 -21.86 23.99
N TYR A 169 27.10 -21.99 25.04
CA TYR A 169 28.56 -22.13 24.91
C TYR A 169 28.95 -23.46 24.26
N GLN A 170 28.32 -24.58 24.66
CA GLN A 170 28.57 -25.89 24.06
C GLN A 170 28.19 -25.92 22.57
N LEU A 171 27.04 -25.37 22.19
CA LEU A 171 26.61 -25.28 20.81
C LEU A 171 27.56 -24.41 19.96
N CYS A 172 27.96 -23.25 20.47
CA CYS A 172 28.99 -22.42 19.83
C CYS A 172 30.33 -23.16 19.69
N SER A 173 30.73 -23.95 20.68
CA SER A 173 31.97 -24.73 20.64
C SER A 173 31.91 -25.85 19.58
N TYR A 174 30.73 -26.46 19.40
CA TYR A 174 30.49 -27.48 18.39
C TYR A 174 30.54 -26.89 16.98
N ILE A 175 29.85 -25.77 16.73
CA ILE A 175 29.87 -25.05 15.45
C ILE A 175 31.30 -24.61 15.12
N LYS A 176 31.99 -24.00 16.10
CA LYS A 176 33.39 -23.63 15.94
C LYS A 176 34.23 -24.82 15.51
N ARG A 177 34.14 -25.96 16.19
CA ARG A 177 34.99 -27.13 15.92
C ARG A 177 34.71 -27.77 14.56
N ASN A 178 33.43 -27.93 14.22
CA ASN A 178 33.02 -28.76 13.09
C ASN A 178 32.75 -27.97 11.80
N ALA A 179 32.40 -26.68 11.89
CA ALA A 179 32.00 -25.87 10.73
C ALA A 179 32.97 -24.73 10.40
N PHE A 180 33.88 -24.34 11.31
CA PHE A 180 34.74 -23.17 11.10
C PHE A 180 36.23 -23.40 11.38
N ALA A 181 36.59 -24.19 12.39
CA ALA A 181 37.98 -24.34 12.82
C ALA A 181 38.87 -25.02 11.76
N ASN A 182 38.30 -25.99 11.04
CA ASN A 182 39.00 -26.80 10.04
C ASN A 182 39.20 -26.07 8.70
N LEU A 183 38.50 -24.96 8.48
CA LEU A 183 38.73 -24.10 7.31
C LEU A 183 40.14 -23.53 7.34
N ASP A 184 40.78 -23.46 6.19
CA ASP A 184 42.05 -22.74 6.04
C ASP A 184 41.85 -21.21 6.17
N ALA A 185 42.92 -20.43 6.06
CA ALA A 185 42.82 -18.99 6.22
C ALA A 185 41.93 -18.33 5.15
N ALA A 186 41.91 -18.88 3.94
CA ALA A 186 41.10 -18.37 2.83
C ALA A 186 39.61 -18.67 3.05
N GLY A 187 39.27 -19.92 3.38
CA GLY A 187 37.91 -20.37 3.71
C GLY A 187 37.32 -19.64 4.92
N LYS A 188 38.12 -19.39 5.96
CA LYS A 188 37.67 -18.60 7.13
C LYS A 188 37.29 -17.16 6.74
N ASN A 189 38.07 -16.52 5.88
CA ASN A 189 37.77 -15.15 5.45
C ASN A 189 36.58 -15.11 4.49
N LEU A 190 36.48 -16.09 3.59
CA LEU A 190 35.35 -16.29 2.69
C LEU A 190 34.04 -16.43 3.46
N PHE A 191 33.97 -17.34 4.44
CA PHE A 191 32.76 -17.56 5.23
C PHE A 191 32.34 -16.32 6.01
N LEU A 192 33.30 -15.60 6.60
CA LEU A 192 33.01 -14.36 7.33
C LEU A 192 32.55 -13.22 6.42
N ALA A 193 33.06 -13.14 5.19
CA ALA A 193 32.64 -12.11 4.25
C ALA A 193 31.23 -12.41 3.71
N LEU A 194 30.97 -13.68 3.39
CA LEU A 194 29.68 -14.15 2.92
C LEU A 194 28.59 -14.13 3.99
N SER A 195 28.94 -14.13 5.29
CA SER A 195 27.92 -14.07 6.35
C SER A 195 27.12 -12.77 6.34
N LEU A 196 27.58 -11.74 5.62
CA LEU A 196 26.86 -10.48 5.41
C LEU A 196 25.66 -10.61 4.46
N PHE A 197 25.50 -11.77 3.80
CA PHE A 197 24.45 -12.04 2.83
C PHE A 197 23.54 -13.16 3.35
N PRO A 198 22.21 -13.03 3.17
CA PRO A 198 21.28 -14.10 3.56
C PRO A 198 21.46 -15.35 2.70
N SER A 199 21.73 -15.16 1.41
CA SER A 199 22.14 -16.17 0.44
C SER A 199 23.16 -15.55 -0.53
N PHE A 200 23.96 -16.39 -1.20
CA PHE A 200 25.04 -15.90 -2.05
C PHE A 200 25.34 -16.86 -3.21
N THR A 201 25.86 -16.34 -4.33
CA THR A 201 26.29 -17.15 -5.47
C THR A 201 27.80 -17.35 -5.48
N GLY A 202 28.30 -18.28 -6.30
CA GLY A 202 29.74 -18.42 -6.55
C GLY A 202 30.37 -17.17 -7.19
N GLU A 203 29.59 -16.40 -7.95
CA GLU A 203 30.02 -15.13 -8.53
C GLU A 203 30.20 -14.07 -7.45
N LEU A 204 29.22 -13.92 -6.55
CA LEU A 204 29.31 -13.05 -5.39
C LEU A 204 30.51 -13.42 -4.49
N ALA A 205 30.72 -14.71 -4.26
CA ALA A 205 31.88 -15.21 -3.52
C ALA A 205 33.21 -14.80 -4.17
N SER A 206 33.29 -14.92 -5.49
CA SER A 206 34.47 -14.52 -6.27
C SER A 206 34.70 -13.02 -6.25
N TYR A 207 33.63 -12.24 -6.29
CA TYR A 207 33.66 -10.78 -6.20
C TYR A 207 34.15 -10.31 -4.83
N VAL A 208 33.51 -10.76 -3.75
CA VAL A 208 33.83 -10.28 -2.39
C VAL A 208 35.26 -10.66 -1.99
N MET A 209 35.71 -11.84 -2.39
CA MET A 209 37.07 -12.29 -2.14
C MET A 209 38.10 -11.77 -3.14
N ASP A 210 37.68 -11.15 -4.24
CA ASP A 210 38.55 -10.74 -5.36
C ASP A 210 39.43 -11.92 -5.82
N SER A 211 38.81 -13.10 -5.98
CA SER A 211 39.50 -14.34 -6.31
C SER A 211 38.55 -15.32 -7.00
N PRO A 212 38.87 -15.77 -8.23
CA PRO A 212 38.03 -16.74 -8.95
C PRO A 212 38.00 -18.12 -8.28
N ARG A 213 38.96 -18.41 -7.38
CA ARG A 213 39.01 -19.67 -6.60
C ARG A 213 38.00 -19.71 -5.46
N ALA A 214 37.31 -18.61 -5.16
CA ALA A 214 36.36 -18.56 -4.06
C ALA A 214 35.14 -19.48 -4.32
N LYS A 215 34.71 -19.58 -5.58
CA LYS A 215 33.66 -20.53 -5.99
C LYS A 215 34.10 -21.98 -5.75
N ASP A 216 35.30 -22.35 -6.22
CA ASP A 216 35.83 -23.71 -6.04
C ASP A 216 35.92 -24.10 -4.56
N LEU A 217 36.25 -23.14 -3.69
CA LEU A 217 36.28 -23.33 -2.24
C LEU A 217 34.88 -23.55 -1.66
N LEU A 218 33.86 -22.83 -2.13
CA LEU A 218 32.48 -23.07 -1.71
C LEU A 218 31.99 -24.44 -2.16
N ASP A 219 32.20 -24.79 -3.43
CA ASP A 219 31.80 -26.08 -4.00
C ASP A 219 32.43 -27.25 -3.22
N ALA A 220 33.72 -27.14 -2.85
CA ALA A 220 34.39 -28.15 -2.06
C ALA A 220 33.90 -28.23 -0.60
N GLU A 221 33.44 -27.13 -0.02
CA GLU A 221 32.98 -27.06 1.37
C GLU A 221 31.51 -27.44 1.54
N VAL A 222 30.65 -27.30 0.53
CA VAL A 222 29.23 -27.73 0.61
C VAL A 222 29.10 -29.21 0.97
N GLU A 223 29.93 -30.07 0.38
CA GLU A 223 29.89 -31.52 0.68
C GLU A 223 30.44 -31.87 2.06
N ARG A 224 31.23 -30.98 2.68
CA ARG A 224 31.99 -31.24 3.91
C ARG A 224 31.41 -30.55 5.13
N ASN A 225 30.72 -29.43 4.93
CA ASN A 225 30.23 -28.56 5.97
C ASN A 225 28.71 -28.68 6.11
N PRO A 226 28.20 -29.39 7.13
CA PRO A 226 26.76 -29.64 7.26
C PRO A 226 25.93 -28.38 7.60
N PHE A 227 26.59 -27.22 7.76
CA PHE A 227 25.95 -25.94 8.05
C PHE A 227 26.02 -24.96 6.87
N LEU A 228 26.54 -25.40 5.72
CA LEU A 228 26.50 -24.67 4.45
C LEU A 228 25.55 -25.43 3.52
N TYR A 229 24.45 -24.77 3.15
CA TYR A 229 23.46 -25.31 2.23
C TYR A 229 23.73 -24.80 0.82
N PHE A 230 23.51 -25.64 -0.19
CA PHE A 230 23.48 -25.24 -1.59
C PHE A 230 22.11 -25.58 -2.18
N ASP A 231 21.44 -24.54 -2.66
CA ASP A 231 20.23 -24.64 -3.44
C ASP A 231 20.62 -24.87 -4.90
N TYR A 232 20.40 -26.10 -5.37
CA TYR A 232 20.71 -26.51 -6.74
C TYR A 232 19.81 -25.84 -7.78
N HIS A 233 18.65 -25.34 -7.38
CA HIS A 233 17.70 -24.72 -8.29
C HIS A 233 18.06 -23.26 -8.58
N ASP A 234 18.28 -22.48 -7.53
CA ASP A 234 18.64 -21.07 -7.69
C ASP A 234 20.15 -20.88 -7.85
N GLY A 235 20.95 -21.95 -7.71
CA GLY A 235 22.41 -21.89 -7.80
C GLY A 235 23.03 -21.05 -6.69
N THR A 236 22.38 -21.01 -5.52
CA THR A 236 22.79 -20.18 -4.38
C THR A 236 23.19 -21.02 -3.19
N TYR A 237 24.05 -20.47 -2.35
CA TYR A 237 24.48 -21.04 -1.08
C TYR A 237 23.88 -20.21 0.05
N SER A 238 23.63 -20.84 1.20
CA SER A 238 23.21 -20.16 2.41
C SER A 238 23.83 -20.80 3.65
N PHE A 239 24.10 -19.99 4.67
CA PHE A 239 24.53 -20.53 5.96
C PHE A 239 23.32 -20.91 6.79
N HIS A 240 23.38 -22.07 7.45
CA HIS A 240 22.43 -22.40 8.49
C HIS A 240 22.41 -21.27 9.56
N PRO A 241 21.25 -20.83 10.08
CA PRO A 241 21.14 -19.67 10.97
C PRO A 241 22.08 -19.66 12.18
N LEU A 242 22.34 -20.85 12.75
CA LEU A 242 23.31 -21.02 13.84
C LEU A 242 24.76 -20.72 13.43
N LEU A 243 25.19 -21.19 12.25
CA LEU A 243 26.51 -20.87 11.71
C LEU A 243 26.58 -19.39 11.34
N ALA A 244 25.55 -18.84 10.69
CA ALA A 244 25.50 -17.40 10.37
C ALA A 244 25.66 -16.54 11.64
N SER A 245 24.98 -16.89 12.73
CA SER A 245 25.09 -16.19 14.02
C SER A 245 26.50 -16.30 14.62
N TYR A 246 27.12 -17.49 14.54
CA TYR A 246 28.51 -17.69 14.97
C TYR A 246 29.50 -16.88 14.11
N LEU A 247 29.32 -16.86 12.79
CA LEU A 247 30.15 -16.10 11.86
C LEU A 247 30.02 -14.60 12.12
N HIS A 248 28.82 -14.08 12.35
CA HIS A 248 28.62 -12.67 12.76
C HIS A 248 29.33 -12.34 14.08
N TYR A 249 29.28 -13.25 15.06
CA TYR A 249 30.04 -13.09 16.30
C TYR A 249 31.55 -13.01 16.02
N VAL A 250 32.10 -13.93 15.22
CA VAL A 250 33.53 -13.93 14.86
C VAL A 250 33.90 -12.69 14.03
N PHE A 251 33.03 -12.27 13.11
CA PHE A 251 33.17 -11.07 12.29
C PHE A 251 33.30 -9.82 13.17
N SER A 252 32.43 -9.67 14.18
CA SER A 252 32.44 -8.53 15.10
C SER A 252 33.76 -8.41 15.91
N ARG A 253 34.50 -9.51 16.05
CA ARG A 253 35.80 -9.56 16.73
C ARG A 253 37.00 -9.33 15.81
N LYS A 254 36.80 -9.23 14.49
CA LYS A 254 37.85 -8.83 13.55
C LYS A 254 38.21 -7.36 13.75
N SER A 255 39.34 -6.92 13.21
CA SER A 255 39.72 -5.51 13.28
C SER A 255 38.67 -4.64 12.58
N ARG A 256 38.42 -3.44 13.10
CA ARG A 256 37.45 -2.49 12.52
C ARG A 256 37.74 -2.24 11.03
N ARG A 257 39.01 -2.07 10.66
CA ARG A 257 39.45 -1.89 9.26
C ARG A 257 39.03 -3.06 8.36
N TRP A 258 39.14 -4.29 8.85
CA TRP A 258 38.74 -5.46 8.06
C TRP A 258 37.22 -5.55 7.93
N GLN A 259 36.48 -5.31 9.02
CA GLN A 259 35.01 -5.28 9.00
C GLN A 259 34.49 -4.25 8.00
N GLN A 260 35.01 -3.02 8.04
CA GLN A 260 34.64 -1.95 7.11
C GLN A 260 34.95 -2.31 5.67
N ALA A 261 36.11 -2.92 5.39
CA ALA A 261 36.48 -3.34 4.04
C ALA A 261 35.50 -4.39 3.47
N GLN A 262 35.09 -5.38 4.27
CA GLN A 262 34.13 -6.40 3.82
C GLN A 262 32.73 -5.84 3.65
N GLN A 263 32.27 -4.99 4.58
CA GLN A 263 30.98 -4.31 4.47
C GLN A 263 30.91 -3.41 3.24
N LEU A 264 31.99 -2.70 2.93
CA LEU A 264 32.05 -1.84 1.74
C LEU A 264 31.99 -2.64 0.44
N ARG A 265 32.75 -3.75 0.34
CA ARG A 265 32.65 -4.65 -0.83
C ARG A 265 31.24 -5.21 -1.00
N ALA A 266 30.61 -5.61 0.11
CA ALA A 266 29.24 -6.09 0.07
C ALA A 266 28.24 -4.99 -0.35
N ALA A 267 28.44 -3.75 0.12
CA ALA A 267 27.65 -2.61 -0.32
C ALA A 267 27.79 -2.34 -1.83
N HIS A 268 29.01 -2.41 -2.37
CA HIS A 268 29.27 -2.25 -3.81
C HIS A 268 28.61 -3.34 -4.65
N TRP A 269 28.57 -4.58 -4.16
CA TRP A 269 27.82 -5.65 -4.82
C TRP A 269 26.33 -5.32 -4.91
N TYR A 270 25.69 -5.02 -3.78
CA TYR A 270 24.26 -4.68 -3.78
C TYR A 270 23.93 -3.44 -4.60
N LEU A 271 24.86 -2.47 -4.67
CA LEU A 271 24.73 -1.31 -5.54
C LEU A 271 24.70 -1.72 -7.02
N GLN A 272 25.53 -2.68 -7.44
CA GLN A 272 25.55 -3.21 -8.81
C GLN A 272 24.29 -3.99 -9.16
N GLU A 273 23.74 -4.75 -8.19
CA GLU A 273 22.51 -5.52 -8.35
C GLU A 273 21.23 -4.66 -8.26
N GLY A 274 21.35 -3.37 -7.88
CA GLY A 274 20.22 -2.46 -7.74
C GLY A 274 19.45 -2.59 -6.41
N ASP A 275 19.95 -3.35 -5.42
CA ASP A 275 19.41 -3.35 -4.06
C ASP A 275 20.03 -2.19 -3.25
N TYR A 276 19.53 -0.99 -3.54
CA TYR A 276 20.02 0.24 -2.92
C TYR A 276 19.80 0.26 -1.40
N LYS A 277 18.77 -0.43 -0.87
CA LYS A 277 18.50 -0.46 0.57
C LYS A 277 19.60 -1.22 1.31
N GLN A 278 19.98 -2.41 0.82
CA GLN A 278 21.09 -3.15 1.43
C GLN A 278 22.42 -2.44 1.25
N ALA A 279 22.65 -1.80 0.10
CA ALA A 279 23.83 -0.97 -0.13
C ALA A 279 23.96 0.16 0.91
N ILE A 280 22.87 0.90 1.18
CA ILE A 280 22.83 1.95 2.21
C ILE A 280 23.16 1.40 3.60
N VAL A 281 22.56 0.26 4.00
CA VAL A 281 22.80 -0.35 5.33
C VAL A 281 24.27 -0.70 5.53
N LEU A 282 24.87 -1.37 4.54
CA LEU A 282 26.24 -1.87 4.65
C LEU A 282 27.28 -0.75 4.51
N ALA A 283 27.09 0.19 3.58
CA ALA A 283 27.98 1.33 3.41
C ALA A 283 27.99 2.24 4.66
N ARG A 284 26.83 2.45 5.29
CA ARG A 284 26.74 3.21 6.55
C ARG A 284 27.46 2.52 7.70
N ARG A 285 27.34 1.19 7.82
CA ARG A 285 28.11 0.40 8.81
C ARG A 285 29.61 0.48 8.56
N ALA A 286 30.03 0.50 7.30
CA ALA A 286 31.42 0.70 6.91
C ALA A 286 31.91 2.14 7.20
N GLY A 287 31.00 3.10 7.34
CA GLY A 287 31.30 4.53 7.50
C GLY A 287 31.74 5.19 6.19
N ASN A 288 31.31 4.64 5.04
CA ASN A 288 31.61 5.19 3.71
C ASN A 288 30.35 5.89 3.17
N TYR A 289 30.30 7.22 3.32
CA TYR A 289 29.10 7.99 3.00
C TYR A 289 29.00 8.34 1.51
N ASP A 290 30.12 8.38 0.78
CA ASP A 290 30.19 8.38 -0.68
C ASP A 290 29.31 7.26 -1.31
N THR A 291 29.50 6.02 -0.87
CA THR A 291 28.71 4.87 -1.37
C THR A 291 27.25 4.94 -0.89
N VAL A 292 26.99 5.44 0.32
CA VAL A 292 25.60 5.66 0.80
C VAL A 292 24.88 6.64 -0.11
N LEU A 293 25.51 7.79 -0.41
CA LEU A 293 24.92 8.82 -1.26
C LEU A 293 24.77 8.35 -2.70
N THR A 294 25.74 7.60 -3.24
CA THR A 294 25.62 6.95 -4.55
C THR A 294 24.40 6.03 -4.63
N ALA A 295 24.19 5.20 -3.60
CA ALA A 295 23.03 4.31 -3.54
C ALA A 295 21.70 5.08 -3.47
N ILE A 296 21.68 6.21 -2.76
CA ILE A 296 20.49 7.08 -2.67
C ILE A 296 20.20 7.77 -4.01
N GLU A 297 21.23 8.19 -4.73
CA GLU A 297 21.07 8.83 -6.06
C GLU A 297 20.54 7.83 -7.09
N GLN A 298 21.18 6.66 -7.21
CA GLN A 298 20.78 5.64 -8.18
C GLN A 298 19.42 5.02 -7.86
N GLY A 299 19.12 4.79 -6.57
CA GLY A 299 17.83 4.30 -6.12
C GLY A 299 16.75 5.36 -5.98
N GLY A 300 17.09 6.63 -6.21
CA GLY A 300 16.21 7.77 -6.03
C GLY A 300 15.66 7.89 -4.61
N ARG A 301 14.59 8.68 -4.47
CA ARG A 301 13.93 8.98 -3.19
C ARG A 301 13.40 7.73 -2.47
N GLU A 302 12.99 6.72 -3.23
CA GLU A 302 12.35 5.50 -2.71
C GLU A 302 13.34 4.57 -2.01
N SER A 303 14.63 4.67 -2.33
CA SER A 303 15.71 3.96 -1.63
C SER A 303 15.72 4.23 -0.12
N LEU A 304 15.26 5.40 0.31
CA LEU A 304 15.17 5.79 1.72
C LEU A 304 13.90 5.28 2.41
N TYR A 305 12.91 4.78 1.68
CA TYR A 305 11.61 4.43 2.26
C TYR A 305 11.69 3.16 3.11
N GLY A 306 11.08 3.23 4.29
CA GLY A 306 11.16 2.19 5.32
C GLY A 306 12.36 2.34 6.26
N PHE A 307 13.29 3.26 6.00
CA PHE A 307 14.33 3.60 6.96
C PHE A 307 13.83 4.56 8.05
N PRO A 308 14.35 4.46 9.28
CA PRO A 308 14.22 5.53 10.25
C PRO A 308 14.79 6.86 9.71
N HIS A 309 14.16 7.98 10.05
CA HIS A 309 14.57 9.32 9.60
C HIS A 309 16.03 9.67 9.96
N GLU A 310 16.55 9.04 11.01
CA GLU A 310 17.93 9.16 11.47
C GLU A 310 18.94 8.76 10.40
N VAL A 311 18.59 7.86 9.47
CA VAL A 311 19.50 7.45 8.39
C VAL A 311 19.85 8.62 7.47
N ALA A 312 18.86 9.42 7.09
CA ALA A 312 19.09 10.61 6.27
C ALA A 312 19.87 11.68 7.05
N ALA A 313 19.54 11.85 8.34
CA ALA A 313 20.23 12.78 9.23
C ALA A 313 21.72 12.43 9.38
N ASP A 314 22.00 11.17 9.68
CA ASP A 314 23.33 10.59 9.88
C ASP A 314 24.18 10.73 8.61
N THR A 315 23.59 10.43 7.45
CA THR A 315 24.25 10.55 6.15
C THR A 315 24.70 12.00 5.90
N LEU A 316 23.79 12.97 6.06
CA LEU A 316 24.10 14.39 5.84
C LEU A 316 25.09 14.95 6.86
N GLN A 317 25.05 14.44 8.10
CA GLN A 317 25.94 14.85 9.18
C GLN A 317 27.38 14.40 8.98
N HIS A 318 27.57 13.15 8.55
CA HIS A 318 28.88 12.51 8.55
C HIS A 318 29.56 12.47 7.18
N ALA A 319 28.82 12.69 6.08
CA ALA A 319 29.45 12.94 4.79
C ALA A 319 30.38 14.17 4.88
N SER A 320 31.54 14.09 4.24
CA SER A 320 32.45 15.22 4.08
C SER A 320 31.88 16.26 3.13
N ALA A 321 32.48 17.46 3.09
CA ALA A 321 32.06 18.50 2.15
C ALA A 321 32.24 18.04 0.68
N ALA A 322 33.33 17.32 0.40
CA ALA A 322 33.60 16.77 -0.93
C ALA A 322 32.57 15.70 -1.34
N GLU A 323 32.23 14.77 -0.43
CA GLU A 323 31.20 13.75 -0.70
C GLU A 323 29.82 14.40 -0.94
N ARG A 324 29.43 15.39 -0.14
CA ARG A 324 28.17 16.12 -0.36
C ARG A 324 28.15 16.86 -1.70
N ALA A 325 29.28 17.46 -2.09
CA ALA A 325 29.39 18.18 -3.35
C ALA A 325 29.32 17.24 -4.55
N ALA A 326 29.95 16.06 -4.46
CA ALA A 326 29.90 15.02 -5.48
C ALA A 326 28.50 14.42 -5.63
N HIS A 327 27.72 14.39 -4.54
CA HIS A 327 26.41 13.74 -4.49
C HIS A 327 25.29 14.68 -3.99
N LEU A 328 25.15 15.86 -4.62
CA LEU A 328 24.17 16.85 -4.21
C LEU A 328 22.73 16.34 -4.35
N GLU A 329 22.42 15.59 -5.41
CA GLU A 329 21.08 15.06 -5.64
C GLU A 329 20.67 14.11 -4.50
N GLY A 330 21.57 13.21 -4.11
CA GLY A 330 21.37 12.30 -2.98
C GLY A 330 21.21 13.05 -1.66
N CYS A 331 21.95 14.14 -1.48
CA CYS A 331 21.78 15.01 -0.33
C CYS A 331 20.41 15.68 -0.30
N PHE A 332 19.91 16.17 -1.45
CA PHE A 332 18.56 16.72 -1.54
C PHE A 332 17.47 15.67 -1.29
N TYR A 333 17.67 14.41 -1.70
CA TYR A 333 16.77 13.32 -1.35
C TYR A 333 16.75 13.04 0.15
N CYS A 334 17.89 13.10 0.84
CA CYS A 334 17.94 13.04 2.30
C CYS A 334 17.16 14.19 2.96
N VAL A 335 17.31 15.43 2.47
CA VAL A 335 16.57 16.60 3.00
C VAL A 335 15.06 16.42 2.79
N LEU A 336 14.65 16.00 1.59
CA LEU A 336 13.24 15.75 1.28
C LEU A 336 12.66 14.59 2.12
N TYR A 337 13.45 13.55 2.39
CA TYR A 337 13.05 12.45 3.27
C TYR A 337 12.90 12.91 4.72
N ALA A 338 13.84 13.72 5.23
CA ALA A 338 13.70 14.33 6.56
C ALA A 338 12.43 15.19 6.65
N PHE A 339 12.13 15.99 5.62
CA PHE A 339 10.87 16.74 5.54
C PHE A 339 9.67 15.79 5.56
N ARG A 340 9.66 14.76 4.72
CA ARG A 340 8.59 13.75 4.64
C ARG A 340 8.28 13.14 6.01
N CYS A 341 9.31 12.82 6.81
CA CYS A 341 9.19 12.28 8.16
C CYS A 341 8.82 13.34 9.24
N GLY A 342 8.44 14.56 8.86
CA GLY A 342 8.05 15.63 9.79
C GLY A 342 9.23 16.32 10.50
N LYS A 343 10.48 16.06 10.09
CA LYS A 343 11.69 16.62 10.71
C LYS A 343 12.09 17.93 10.04
N ARG A 344 11.16 18.89 10.03
CA ARG A 344 11.30 20.18 9.33
C ARG A 344 12.56 20.97 9.73
N LEU A 345 12.85 21.09 11.03
CA LEU A 345 14.04 21.82 11.50
C LEU A 345 15.34 21.19 11.00
N LEU A 346 15.38 19.86 10.91
CA LEU A 346 16.51 19.13 10.37
C LEU A 346 16.68 19.38 8.88
N ALA A 347 15.57 19.33 8.12
CA ALA A 347 15.56 19.63 6.70
C ALA A 347 16.08 21.05 6.41
N VAL A 348 15.59 22.06 7.15
CA VAL A 348 16.06 23.45 7.02
C VAL A 348 17.55 23.58 7.32
N LYS A 349 18.03 22.96 8.40
CA LYS A 349 19.45 22.96 8.78
C LYS A 349 20.36 22.44 7.67
N TYR A 350 20.01 21.30 7.06
CA TYR A 350 20.87 20.74 6.02
C TYR A 350 20.71 21.44 4.68
N LEU A 351 19.54 22.03 4.42
CA LEU A 351 19.35 22.82 3.21
C LEU A 351 20.25 24.06 3.17
N SER A 352 20.52 24.71 4.31
CA SER A 352 21.52 25.79 4.36
C SER A 352 22.93 25.28 4.09
N VAL A 353 23.31 24.11 4.64
CA VAL A 353 24.62 23.49 4.37
C VAL A 353 24.79 23.18 2.89
N LEU A 354 23.75 22.67 2.23
CA LEU A 354 23.80 22.37 0.79
C LEU A 354 23.83 23.63 -0.07
N ALA A 355 23.13 24.70 0.32
CA ALA A 355 23.21 25.97 -0.38
C ALA A 355 24.63 26.54 -0.42
N ASP A 356 25.35 26.47 0.70
CA ASP A 356 26.76 26.88 0.76
C ASP A 356 27.63 26.01 -0.18
N CYS A 357 27.42 24.69 -0.20
CA CYS A 357 28.14 23.78 -1.12
C CYS A 357 27.88 24.10 -2.59
N VAL A 358 26.65 24.46 -2.96
CA VAL A 358 26.31 24.84 -4.34
C VAL A 358 27.10 26.07 -4.78
N GLU A 359 27.26 27.06 -3.91
CA GLU A 359 27.99 28.29 -4.23
C GLU A 359 29.49 28.09 -4.38
N THR A 360 30.10 27.19 -3.59
CA THR A 360 31.57 27.04 -3.51
C THR A 360 32.16 26.00 -4.46
N GLU A 361 31.45 24.92 -4.77
CA GLU A 361 32.06 23.72 -5.38
C GLU A 361 31.82 23.59 -6.90
N PHE A 362 30.86 24.32 -7.50
CA PHE A 362 30.50 24.15 -8.92
C PHE A 362 31.11 25.24 -9.81
N ALA A 363 32.11 24.85 -10.61
CA ALA A 363 32.69 25.73 -11.64
C ALA A 363 31.71 26.00 -12.78
N ASP A 364 30.88 25.02 -13.17
CA ASP A 364 29.86 25.19 -14.22
C ASP A 364 28.69 26.04 -13.71
N ALA A 365 28.43 27.13 -14.42
CA ALA A 365 27.37 28.07 -14.10
C ALA A 365 25.97 27.44 -14.27
N ALA A 366 25.79 26.54 -15.25
CA ALA A 366 24.48 25.93 -15.51
C ALA A 366 24.05 24.97 -14.38
N GLN A 367 24.94 24.05 -13.99
CA GLN A 367 24.71 23.16 -12.84
C GLN A 367 24.51 23.93 -11.53
N ARG A 368 25.29 24.99 -11.30
CA ARG A 368 25.14 25.85 -10.12
C ARG A 368 23.75 26.47 -10.04
N LEU A 369 23.26 27.04 -11.14
CA LEU A 369 21.92 27.63 -11.21
C LEU A 369 20.83 26.57 -11.02
N TYR A 370 21.01 25.36 -11.56
CA TYR A 370 20.09 24.26 -11.37
C TYR A 370 19.92 23.87 -9.90
N TYR A 371 21.01 23.60 -9.19
CA TYR A 371 20.94 23.22 -7.78
C TYR A 371 20.57 24.38 -6.85
N ALA A 372 20.92 25.63 -7.22
CA ALA A 372 20.43 26.80 -6.49
C ALA A 372 18.91 26.92 -6.59
N ALA A 373 18.33 26.71 -7.78
CA ALA A 373 16.88 26.69 -7.95
C ALA A 373 16.23 25.50 -7.24
N TYR A 374 16.83 24.30 -7.30
CA TYR A 374 16.37 23.12 -6.55
C TYR A 374 16.31 23.43 -5.04
N ALA A 375 17.37 24.04 -4.50
CA ALA A 375 17.45 24.46 -3.11
C ALA A 375 16.36 25.49 -2.76
N GLU A 376 16.11 26.47 -3.63
CA GLU A 376 15.01 27.43 -3.43
C GLU A 376 13.64 26.74 -3.39
N VAL A 377 13.34 25.80 -4.30
CA VAL A 377 12.08 25.05 -4.22
C VAL A 377 11.99 24.24 -2.91
N MET A 378 13.08 23.58 -2.49
CA MET A 378 13.14 22.90 -1.19
C MET A 378 12.89 23.84 0.00
N LYS A 379 13.40 25.08 -0.04
CA LYS A 379 13.14 26.10 1.00
C LYS A 379 11.66 26.46 1.04
N GLY A 380 11.04 26.56 -0.14
CA GLY A 380 9.59 26.69 -0.27
C GLY A 380 8.87 25.55 0.45
N PHE A 381 9.19 24.30 0.14
CA PHE A 381 8.55 23.14 0.79
C PHE A 381 8.76 23.15 2.32
N CYS A 382 9.97 23.47 2.79
CA CYS A 382 10.26 23.63 4.21
C CYS A 382 9.59 24.86 4.85
N SER A 383 8.96 25.73 4.07
CA SER A 383 8.16 26.86 4.54
C SER A 383 6.68 26.51 4.75
N TYR A 384 6.24 25.32 4.30
CA TYR A 384 4.88 24.83 4.51
C TYR A 384 4.42 24.96 5.98
N PRO A 385 3.17 25.42 6.24
CA PRO A 385 2.12 25.77 5.28
C PRO A 385 2.10 27.25 4.84
N ASP A 386 3.16 28.05 5.05
CA ASP A 386 3.18 29.47 4.68
C ASP A 386 3.23 29.66 3.16
N LEU A 387 2.06 29.88 2.56
CA LEU A 387 1.90 30.10 1.11
C LEU A 387 2.66 31.33 0.60
N SER A 388 2.82 32.37 1.41
CA SER A 388 3.54 33.58 1.00
C SER A 388 5.03 33.27 0.86
N ALA A 389 5.61 32.61 1.87
CA ALA A 389 7.00 32.17 1.83
C ALA A 389 7.24 31.14 0.72
N MET A 390 6.35 30.15 0.59
CA MET A 390 6.40 29.15 -0.49
C MET A 390 6.42 29.80 -1.88
N THR A 391 5.53 30.76 -2.12
CA THR A 391 5.42 31.45 -3.42
C THR A 391 6.67 32.25 -3.74
N LYS A 392 7.25 32.98 -2.76
CA LYS A 392 8.49 33.73 -2.93
C LYS A 392 9.65 32.82 -3.36
N HIS A 393 9.78 31.66 -2.72
CA HIS A 393 10.82 30.68 -3.05
C HIS A 393 10.65 30.09 -4.45
N VAL A 394 9.43 29.73 -4.84
CA VAL A 394 9.17 29.22 -6.21
C VAL A 394 9.40 30.31 -7.27
N GLN A 395 9.04 31.56 -6.99
CA GLN A 395 9.34 32.69 -7.87
C GLN A 395 10.85 32.89 -8.01
N ARG A 396 11.60 32.81 -6.91
CA ARG A 396 13.06 32.91 -6.94
C ARG A 396 13.70 31.76 -7.74
N ALA A 397 13.21 30.53 -7.58
CA ALA A 397 13.67 29.40 -8.39
C ALA A 397 13.46 29.63 -9.90
N ARG A 398 12.36 30.27 -10.29
CA ARG A 398 12.10 30.66 -11.69
C ARG A 398 13.00 31.77 -12.22
N GLU A 399 13.45 32.69 -11.37
CA GLU A 399 14.44 33.69 -11.77
C GLU A 399 15.79 33.04 -12.07
N LEU A 400 16.15 32.00 -11.32
CA LEU A 400 17.38 31.22 -11.51
C LEU A 400 17.30 30.30 -12.73
N LEU A 401 16.13 29.70 -12.97
CA LEU A 401 15.84 28.82 -14.10
C LEU A 401 14.62 29.35 -14.89
N PRO A 402 14.84 30.22 -15.88
CA PRO A 402 13.76 30.83 -16.65
C PRO A 402 13.09 29.87 -17.63
N SER A 403 13.76 28.78 -17.99
CA SER A 403 13.20 27.68 -18.78
C SER A 403 12.68 26.58 -17.85
N PRO A 404 11.71 25.75 -18.29
CA PRO A 404 11.21 24.66 -17.47
C PRO A 404 12.26 23.58 -17.24
N HIS A 405 12.27 23.01 -16.04
CA HIS A 405 13.11 21.87 -15.68
C HIS A 405 12.27 20.78 -15.02
N ASP A 406 12.81 19.57 -14.94
CA ASP A 406 12.19 18.43 -14.25
C ASP A 406 12.32 18.52 -12.71
N LEU A 407 12.15 19.74 -12.16
CA LEU A 407 12.14 20.04 -10.72
C LEU A 407 10.77 19.75 -10.09
N ILE A 408 10.26 18.54 -10.33
CA ILE A 408 8.93 18.19 -9.84
C ILE A 408 9.05 17.68 -8.39
N LEU A 409 8.18 18.20 -7.54
CA LEU A 409 8.10 17.92 -6.12
C LEU A 409 6.62 17.94 -5.73
N PRO A 410 6.14 16.97 -4.92
CA PRO A 410 4.71 16.83 -4.66
C PRO A 410 4.24 17.87 -3.63
N TRP A 411 3.89 19.08 -4.08
CA TRP A 411 3.41 20.15 -3.18
C TRP A 411 2.01 19.87 -2.64
N THR A 412 1.21 19.05 -3.34
CA THR A 412 -0.06 18.52 -2.80
C THR A 412 0.18 17.44 -1.76
N PHE A 413 1.43 16.99 -1.56
CA PHE A 413 1.86 15.97 -0.59
C PHE A 413 1.13 14.63 -0.69
N GLY A 414 0.42 14.38 -1.79
CA GLY A 414 -0.45 13.21 -1.95
C GLY A 414 -1.87 13.39 -1.39
N SER A 415 -2.27 14.60 -1.00
CA SER A 415 -3.65 14.90 -0.60
C SER A 415 -4.55 15.11 -1.82
N PRO A 416 -5.76 14.53 -1.85
CA PRO A 416 -6.78 14.88 -2.84
C PRO A 416 -7.46 16.24 -2.57
N SER A 417 -7.22 16.84 -1.40
CA SER A 417 -7.78 18.13 -0.97
C SER A 417 -6.65 19.10 -0.59
N PRO A 418 -6.18 19.96 -1.51
CA PRO A 418 -5.23 21.01 -1.19
C PRO A 418 -5.74 21.97 -0.10
N LEU A 419 -7.00 22.40 -0.12
CA LEU A 419 -7.49 23.34 0.90
C LEU A 419 -7.47 22.72 2.31
N SER A 420 -7.60 21.40 2.46
CA SER A 420 -7.44 20.75 3.77
C SER A 420 -6.03 20.87 4.35
N LEU A 421 -5.02 21.10 3.51
CA LEU A 421 -3.61 21.19 3.93
C LEU A 421 -3.19 22.59 4.33
N TYR A 422 -3.81 23.62 3.76
CA TYR A 422 -3.32 25.01 3.84
C TYR A 422 -4.28 25.95 4.58
N HIS A 423 -5.55 25.58 4.72
CA HIS A 423 -6.51 26.41 5.44
C HIS A 423 -6.30 26.30 6.96
N SER A 424 -5.71 27.35 7.54
CA SER A 424 -5.22 27.35 8.92
C SER A 424 -5.98 28.23 9.90
N LEU A 425 -6.82 29.15 9.41
CA LEU A 425 -7.59 30.07 10.23
C LEU A 425 -9.00 30.27 9.66
N PRO A 426 -10.06 30.20 10.49
CA PRO A 426 -11.42 30.55 10.06
C PRO A 426 -11.51 31.98 9.52
N GLY A 427 -12.30 32.16 8.47
CA GLY A 427 -12.52 33.42 7.75
C GLY A 427 -11.46 33.73 6.69
N GLN A 428 -10.53 32.81 6.40
CA GLN A 428 -9.44 32.99 5.45
C GLN A 428 -9.41 31.96 4.32
N LEU A 429 -10.47 31.16 4.13
CA LEU A 429 -10.49 30.12 3.12
C LEU A 429 -10.35 30.68 1.69
N GLU A 430 -11.06 31.76 1.35
CA GLU A 430 -10.97 32.37 0.02
C GLU A 430 -9.56 32.94 -0.24
N GLN A 431 -8.97 33.59 0.76
CA GLN A 431 -7.59 34.07 0.68
C GLN A 431 -6.60 32.91 0.50
N THR A 432 -6.82 31.80 1.21
CA THR A 432 -6.01 30.58 1.09
C THR A 432 -6.12 29.99 -0.32
N ALA A 433 -7.34 29.90 -0.87
CA ALA A 433 -7.58 29.40 -2.22
C ALA A 433 -6.90 30.27 -3.27
N GLU A 434 -7.00 31.59 -3.17
CA GLU A 434 -6.34 32.50 -4.11
C GLU A 434 -4.81 32.45 -3.97
N GLY A 435 -4.28 32.37 -2.74
CA GLY A 435 -2.85 32.16 -2.49
C GLY A 435 -2.33 30.87 -3.10
N LEU A 436 -3.09 29.77 -2.99
CA LEU A 436 -2.77 28.49 -3.63
C LEU A 436 -2.79 28.57 -5.15
N ARG A 437 -3.75 29.31 -5.74
CA ARG A 437 -3.78 29.53 -7.20
C ARG A 437 -2.55 30.30 -7.67
N GLN A 438 -2.15 31.35 -6.95
CA GLN A 438 -0.93 32.12 -7.27
C GLN A 438 0.35 31.28 -7.15
N PHE A 439 0.45 30.49 -6.08
CA PHE A 439 1.52 29.52 -5.89
C PHE A 439 1.56 28.52 -7.05
N THR A 440 0.42 27.89 -7.36
CA THR A 440 0.32 26.85 -8.40
C THR A 440 0.64 27.38 -9.78
N ALA A 441 0.17 28.57 -10.14
CA ALA A 441 0.50 29.22 -11.40
C ALA A 441 2.02 29.49 -11.52
N SER A 442 2.66 29.87 -10.41
CA SER A 442 4.12 30.04 -10.36
C SER A 442 4.83 28.70 -10.47
N TYR A 443 4.33 27.67 -9.78
CA TYR A 443 4.92 26.33 -9.76
C TYR A 443 4.85 25.63 -11.11
N ILE A 444 3.70 25.67 -11.81
CA ILE A 444 3.53 25.06 -13.13
C ILE A 444 4.53 25.63 -14.14
N ARG A 445 4.80 26.94 -14.10
CA ARG A 445 5.79 27.59 -14.98
C ARG A 445 7.24 27.14 -14.71
N LEU A 446 7.53 26.54 -13.56
CA LEU A 446 8.85 25.96 -13.27
C LEU A 446 9.02 24.59 -13.98
N ILE A 447 7.92 23.84 -14.13
CA ILE A 447 7.94 22.45 -14.58
C ILE A 447 7.38 22.23 -15.99
N HIS A 448 6.69 23.23 -16.55
CA HIS A 448 6.04 23.20 -17.85
C HIS A 448 6.28 24.50 -18.65
N ALA A 449 6.55 24.38 -19.96
CA ALA A 449 6.86 25.51 -20.85
C ALA A 449 5.63 26.36 -21.15
N ASP A 450 4.52 25.70 -21.47
CA ASP A 450 3.32 26.37 -21.95
C ASP A 450 2.37 26.69 -20.79
N VAL A 451 1.79 27.88 -20.85
CA VAL A 451 0.60 28.22 -20.06
C VAL A 451 -0.61 27.68 -20.82
N PHE A 452 -1.36 26.79 -20.18
CA PHE A 452 -2.62 26.23 -20.68
C PHE A 452 -3.81 26.87 -19.94
N PRO A 453 -5.05 26.78 -20.47
CA PRO A 453 -6.22 27.37 -19.82
C PRO A 453 -6.51 26.76 -18.46
N CYS A 454 -7.07 27.56 -17.54
CA CYS A 454 -7.66 27.07 -16.28
C CYS A 454 -6.71 26.28 -15.35
N GLN A 455 -5.37 26.44 -15.44
CA GLN A 455 -4.39 25.55 -14.78
C GLN A 455 -4.55 25.39 -13.25
N THR A 456 -5.24 26.32 -12.60
CA THR A 456 -5.40 26.39 -11.15
C THR A 456 -6.85 26.20 -10.71
N ASP A 457 -7.77 25.98 -11.65
CA ASP A 457 -9.21 26.02 -11.39
C ASP A 457 -9.71 24.81 -10.60
N PHE A 458 -8.95 23.72 -10.52
CA PHE A 458 -9.25 22.63 -9.58
C PHE A 458 -9.31 23.10 -8.11
N ILE A 459 -8.53 24.11 -7.72
CA ILE A 459 -8.57 24.73 -6.37
C ILE A 459 -9.85 25.55 -6.22
N ARG A 460 -10.27 26.26 -7.28
CA ARG A 460 -11.51 27.04 -7.29
C ARG A 460 -12.73 26.11 -7.19
N GLY A 461 -12.73 25.02 -7.93
CA GLY A 461 -13.78 24.00 -7.87
C GLY A 461 -13.85 23.30 -6.50
N GLU A 462 -12.71 23.03 -5.86
CA GLU A 462 -12.67 22.55 -4.46
C GLU A 462 -13.33 23.56 -3.51
N TYR A 463 -12.98 24.84 -3.61
CA TYR A 463 -13.55 25.93 -2.79
C TYR A 463 -15.06 26.07 -3.01
N GLU A 464 -15.51 26.08 -4.27
CA GLU A 464 -16.92 26.14 -4.64
C GLU A 464 -17.70 24.95 -4.10
N TYR A 465 -17.16 23.73 -4.23
CA TYR A 465 -17.76 22.54 -3.64
C TYR A 465 -17.90 22.70 -2.13
N LEU A 466 -16.79 22.93 -1.41
CA LEU A 466 -16.79 22.97 0.06
C LEU A 466 -17.77 24.00 0.64
N THR A 467 -18.02 25.08 -0.09
CA THR A 467 -18.94 26.16 0.28
C THR A 467 -20.37 26.01 -0.23
N GLY A 468 -20.70 24.86 -0.83
CA GLY A 468 -22.07 24.50 -1.24
C GLY A 468 -22.51 25.08 -2.59
N ARG A 469 -21.59 25.66 -3.37
CA ARG A 469 -21.83 26.16 -4.73
C ARG A 469 -21.63 25.05 -5.76
N LEU A 470 -22.54 24.07 -5.73
CA LEU A 470 -22.37 22.80 -6.45
C LEU A 470 -22.41 22.96 -7.97
N ASP A 471 -23.28 23.82 -8.50
CA ASP A 471 -23.39 24.06 -9.94
C ASP A 471 -22.12 24.75 -10.49
N GLU A 472 -21.62 25.76 -9.79
CA GLU A 472 -20.36 26.43 -10.14
C GLU A 472 -19.17 25.47 -10.06
N ALA A 473 -19.09 24.67 -8.99
CA ALA A 473 -18.03 23.68 -8.83
C ALA A 473 -18.01 22.67 -9.99
N GLU A 474 -19.18 22.15 -10.37
CA GLU A 474 -19.32 21.20 -11.47
C GLU A 474 -18.88 21.81 -12.81
N GLN A 475 -19.30 23.05 -13.10
CA GLN A 475 -18.88 23.77 -14.29
C GLN A 475 -17.36 23.98 -14.32
N THR A 476 -16.80 24.52 -13.24
CA THR A 476 -15.38 24.83 -13.09
C THR A 476 -14.52 23.57 -13.25
N LEU A 477 -14.86 22.48 -12.56
CA LEU A 477 -14.09 21.24 -12.58
C LEU A 477 -14.22 20.51 -13.93
N THR A 478 -15.40 20.51 -14.53
CA THR A 478 -15.61 19.91 -15.86
C THR A 478 -14.78 20.64 -16.92
N GLN A 479 -14.77 21.97 -16.89
CA GLN A 479 -13.93 22.78 -17.76
C GLN A 479 -12.43 22.48 -17.54
N TYR A 480 -12.02 22.34 -16.27
CA TYR A 480 -10.65 21.98 -15.92
C TYR A 480 -10.23 20.62 -16.53
N VAL A 481 -10.97 19.54 -16.27
CA VAL A 481 -10.57 18.19 -16.74
C VAL A 481 -10.61 18.08 -18.26
N HIS A 482 -11.54 18.75 -18.94
CA HIS A 482 -11.59 18.79 -20.40
C HIS A 482 -10.37 19.51 -21.01
N ALA A 483 -9.95 20.63 -20.41
CA ALA A 483 -8.81 21.41 -20.90
C ALA A 483 -7.45 20.76 -20.60
N ASN A 484 -7.37 19.86 -19.61
CA ASN A 484 -6.11 19.39 -19.01
C ASN A 484 -5.88 17.88 -19.13
N SER A 485 -6.59 17.21 -20.04
CA SER A 485 -6.78 15.76 -20.05
C SER A 485 -5.49 14.90 -20.10
N ILE A 486 -4.31 15.45 -20.44
CA ILE A 486 -3.01 14.76 -20.26
C ILE A 486 -1.87 15.78 -20.03
N VAL A 487 -1.64 16.22 -18.79
CA VAL A 487 -0.38 16.88 -18.39
C VAL A 487 0.36 15.97 -17.40
N PRO A 488 1.34 15.15 -17.85
CA PRO A 488 2.00 14.12 -17.02
C PRO A 488 2.61 14.64 -15.71
N LYS A 489 2.93 15.94 -15.65
CA LYS A 489 3.56 16.60 -14.49
C LYS A 489 2.56 17.20 -13.48
N CYS A 490 1.25 17.21 -13.79
CA CYS A 490 0.19 17.79 -12.96
C CYS A 490 -0.88 16.77 -12.55
N ILE A 491 -0.57 15.47 -12.56
CA ILE A 491 -1.55 14.40 -12.35
C ILE A 491 -2.28 14.52 -11.01
N SER A 492 -1.62 14.97 -9.94
CA SER A 492 -2.29 15.17 -8.65
C SER A 492 -3.39 16.24 -8.71
N HIS A 493 -3.29 17.23 -9.60
CA HIS A 493 -4.33 18.24 -9.79
C HIS A 493 -5.56 17.65 -10.48
N LEU A 494 -5.34 16.77 -11.47
CA LEU A 494 -6.40 15.98 -12.10
C LEU A 494 -7.06 15.02 -11.11
N GLN A 495 -6.28 14.37 -10.23
CA GLN A 495 -6.82 13.51 -9.18
C GLN A 495 -7.74 14.30 -8.24
N THR A 496 -7.36 15.50 -7.81
CA THR A 496 -8.25 16.39 -7.04
C THR A 496 -9.51 16.72 -7.83
N ALA A 497 -9.40 17.11 -9.10
CA ALA A 497 -10.56 17.48 -9.89
C ALA A 497 -11.57 16.32 -10.07
N HIS A 498 -11.10 15.14 -10.45
CA HIS A 498 -11.96 13.96 -10.58
C HIS A 498 -12.51 13.48 -9.22
N PHE A 499 -11.78 13.66 -8.12
CA PHE A 499 -12.28 13.36 -6.78
C PHE A 499 -13.49 14.23 -6.42
N TYR A 500 -13.45 15.54 -6.71
CA TYR A 500 -14.58 16.43 -6.46
C TYR A 500 -15.73 16.25 -7.46
N LEU A 501 -15.45 15.90 -8.72
CA LEU A 501 -16.50 15.51 -9.68
C LEU A 501 -17.22 14.22 -9.23
N ALA A 502 -16.48 13.24 -8.70
CA ALA A 502 -17.09 12.04 -8.11
C ALA A 502 -17.97 12.40 -6.89
N ARG A 503 -17.54 13.33 -6.03
CA ARG A 503 -18.36 13.82 -4.92
C ARG A 503 -19.60 14.59 -5.38
N LEU A 504 -19.51 15.37 -6.46
CA LEU A 504 -20.67 16.00 -7.08
C LEU A 504 -21.66 14.97 -7.61
N ALA A 505 -21.18 13.89 -8.25
CA ALA A 505 -22.03 12.78 -8.67
C ALA A 505 -22.76 12.12 -7.48
N LEU A 506 -22.11 12.00 -6.31
CA LEU A 506 -22.77 11.58 -5.07
C LEU A 506 -23.89 12.55 -4.66
N CYS A 507 -23.65 13.86 -4.74
CA CYS A 507 -24.65 14.88 -4.41
C CYS A 507 -25.87 14.83 -5.34
N ARG A 508 -25.69 14.43 -6.61
CA ARG A 508 -26.77 14.32 -7.60
C ARG A 508 -27.47 12.96 -7.61
N GLY A 509 -26.91 11.97 -6.91
CA GLY A 509 -27.40 10.61 -6.99
C GLY A 509 -27.12 9.93 -8.35
N ASP A 510 -26.10 10.39 -9.10
CA ASP A 510 -25.81 9.91 -10.46
C ASP A 510 -24.75 8.79 -10.44
N ALA A 511 -25.22 7.54 -10.55
CA ALA A 511 -24.37 6.36 -10.54
C ALA A 511 -23.45 6.27 -11.77
N ALA A 512 -23.92 6.75 -12.94
CA ALA A 512 -23.15 6.67 -14.18
C ALA A 512 -22.01 7.68 -14.19
N ALA A 513 -22.29 8.92 -13.75
CA ALA A 513 -21.26 9.94 -13.56
C ALA A 513 -20.24 9.48 -12.51
N LEU A 514 -20.68 8.95 -11.37
CA LEU A 514 -19.79 8.44 -10.33
C LEU A 514 -18.86 7.35 -10.86
N GLN A 515 -19.39 6.35 -11.57
CA GLN A 515 -18.60 5.26 -12.15
C GLN A 515 -17.58 5.79 -13.16
N LYS A 516 -17.97 6.74 -14.01
CA LYS A 516 -17.08 7.38 -14.98
C LYS A 516 -15.91 8.09 -14.30
N GLU A 517 -16.17 8.92 -13.29
CA GLU A 517 -15.12 9.68 -12.61
C GLU A 517 -14.15 8.78 -11.83
N VAL A 518 -14.65 7.67 -11.27
CA VAL A 518 -13.82 6.66 -10.61
C VAL A 518 -12.93 5.91 -11.61
N GLN A 519 -13.45 5.58 -12.79
CA GLN A 519 -12.62 5.01 -13.88
C GLN A 519 -11.53 5.99 -14.33
N HIS A 520 -11.84 7.28 -14.41
CA HIS A 520 -10.82 8.30 -14.69
C HIS A 520 -9.74 8.34 -13.60
N LEU A 521 -10.11 8.38 -12.32
CA LEU A 521 -9.16 8.30 -11.20
C LEU A 521 -8.25 7.07 -11.28
N HIS A 522 -8.79 5.91 -11.67
CA HIS A 522 -8.03 4.66 -11.84
C HIS A 522 -7.08 4.68 -13.02
N SER A 523 -7.44 5.40 -14.09
CA SER A 523 -6.62 5.52 -15.30
C SER A 523 -5.40 6.43 -15.11
N LEU A 524 -5.46 7.35 -14.13
CA LEU A 524 -4.38 8.29 -13.85
C LEU A 524 -3.20 7.58 -13.16
N LYS A 525 -2.20 7.17 -13.96
CA LYS A 525 -0.93 6.64 -13.46
C LYS A 525 0.08 7.76 -13.32
N LEU A 526 0.52 8.05 -12.10
CA LEU A 526 1.62 8.98 -11.84
C LEU A 526 2.95 8.36 -12.32
N GLN A 527 3.37 8.72 -13.54
CA GLN A 527 4.64 8.26 -14.12
C GLN A 527 5.87 8.77 -13.35
N VAL A 528 5.77 9.96 -12.75
CA VAL A 528 6.89 10.60 -12.04
C VAL A 528 6.89 10.26 -10.53
N TYR A 529 5.74 9.93 -9.94
CA TYR A 529 5.59 9.60 -8.49
C TYR A 529 4.59 8.47 -8.23
N PRO A 530 4.95 7.21 -8.55
CA PRO A 530 4.01 6.09 -8.46
C PRO A 530 3.37 5.96 -7.08
N GLN A 531 4.15 6.16 -6.01
CA GLN A 531 3.67 5.99 -4.64
C GLN A 531 2.77 7.13 -4.15
N CYS A 532 3.10 8.39 -4.46
CA CYS A 532 2.21 9.51 -4.13
C CYS A 532 0.87 9.37 -4.86
N GLY A 533 0.89 8.92 -6.12
CA GLY A 533 -0.33 8.70 -6.89
C GLY A 533 -1.18 7.56 -6.38
N THR A 534 -0.53 6.48 -5.96
CA THR A 534 -1.18 5.33 -5.33
C THR A 534 -1.81 5.71 -3.99
N ALA A 535 -1.11 6.50 -3.16
CA ALA A 535 -1.65 7.00 -1.91
C ALA A 535 -2.87 7.91 -2.12
N VAL A 536 -2.80 8.90 -3.02
CA VAL A 536 -3.95 9.77 -3.37
C VAL A 536 -5.13 8.93 -3.82
N LYS A 537 -4.90 7.96 -4.70
CA LYS A 537 -5.92 7.06 -5.22
C LYS A 537 -6.62 6.30 -4.08
N HIS A 538 -5.87 5.65 -3.20
CA HIS A 538 -6.44 4.90 -2.08
C HIS A 538 -7.24 5.80 -1.12
N LEU A 539 -6.77 7.03 -0.88
CA LEU A 539 -7.50 8.01 -0.08
C LEU A 539 -8.83 8.43 -0.74
N CYS A 540 -8.82 8.70 -2.04
CA CYS A 540 -10.04 9.00 -2.80
C CYS A 540 -11.02 7.82 -2.73
N GLU A 541 -10.55 6.60 -2.96
CA GLU A 541 -11.38 5.39 -2.95
C GLU A 541 -12.01 5.14 -1.58
N ALA A 542 -11.21 5.22 -0.52
CA ALA A 542 -11.68 5.07 0.85
C ALA A 542 -12.71 6.15 1.22
N PHE A 543 -12.48 7.42 0.84
CA PHE A 543 -13.44 8.49 1.09
C PHE A 543 -14.76 8.24 0.35
N LEU A 544 -14.73 7.97 -0.96
CA LEU A 544 -15.93 7.73 -1.76
C LEU A 544 -16.70 6.49 -1.29
N GLN A 545 -15.99 5.40 -0.94
CA GLN A 545 -16.61 4.20 -0.39
C GLN A 545 -17.29 4.47 0.96
N SER A 546 -16.65 5.27 1.83
CA SER A 546 -17.19 5.61 3.15
C SER A 546 -18.49 6.44 3.05
N MET A 547 -18.65 7.22 1.99
CA MET A 547 -19.88 7.98 1.71
C MET A 547 -21.02 7.09 1.21
N LEU A 548 -20.71 6.12 0.33
CA LEU A 548 -21.69 5.17 -0.20
C LEU A 548 -22.16 4.17 0.85
N ASN A 549 -21.29 3.79 1.78
CA ASN A 549 -21.66 2.89 2.87
C ASN A 549 -22.36 3.65 4.01
N SER A 550 -23.21 2.93 4.73
CA SER A 550 -23.71 3.32 6.05
C SER A 550 -23.58 2.13 6.99
N SER A 551 -23.74 2.37 8.30
CA SER A 551 -23.73 1.31 9.31
C SER A 551 -24.80 0.22 9.08
N SER A 552 -25.82 0.52 8.27
CA SER A 552 -26.92 -0.38 7.93
C SER A 552 -26.90 -0.87 6.47
N ALA A 553 -26.07 -0.30 5.59
CA ALA A 553 -26.02 -0.65 4.18
C ALA A 553 -24.60 -0.57 3.62
N SER A 554 -24.08 -1.70 3.13
CA SER A 554 -22.81 -1.74 2.40
C SER A 554 -23.08 -1.97 0.91
N VAL A 555 -22.53 -1.10 0.07
CA VAL A 555 -22.64 -1.21 -1.38
C VAL A 555 -21.28 -1.57 -1.95
N PRO A 556 -21.13 -2.74 -2.59
CA PRO A 556 -19.88 -3.13 -3.23
C PRO A 556 -19.71 -2.28 -4.51
N PHE A 557 -19.07 -1.13 -4.38
CA PHE A 557 -18.84 -0.21 -5.49
C PHE A 557 -17.51 -0.50 -6.20
N TYR A 558 -16.48 -0.89 -5.45
CA TYR A 558 -15.21 -1.39 -5.99
C TYR A 558 -15.20 -2.91 -6.10
N THR A 559 -14.41 -3.44 -7.05
CA THR A 559 -14.20 -4.89 -7.24
C THR A 559 -13.46 -5.55 -6.08
N SER A 560 -12.61 -4.78 -5.39
CA SER A 560 -11.91 -5.15 -4.17
C SER A 560 -12.01 -3.99 -3.16
N PRO A 561 -12.05 -4.26 -1.84
CA PRO A 561 -12.05 -3.18 -0.86
C PRO A 561 -10.74 -2.36 -0.96
N PRO A 562 -10.79 -1.04 -0.78
CA PRO A 562 -9.58 -0.23 -0.78
C PRO A 562 -8.63 -0.70 0.33
N PRO A 563 -7.31 -0.74 0.09
CA PRO A 563 -6.34 -1.19 1.08
C PRO A 563 -6.32 -0.26 2.30
N PRO A 564 -5.81 -0.74 3.47
CA PRO A 564 -5.61 0.12 4.63
C PRO A 564 -4.76 1.33 4.28
N ILE A 565 -5.11 2.49 4.83
CA ILE A 565 -4.39 3.74 4.61
C ILE A 565 -3.08 3.70 5.42
N ASP A 566 -1.94 3.53 4.75
CA ASP A 566 -0.62 3.66 5.37
C ASP A 566 -0.18 5.13 5.42
N VAL A 567 -0.42 5.77 6.58
CA VAL A 567 -0.05 7.17 6.83
C VAL A 567 1.47 7.34 6.99
N ASN A 568 2.17 6.30 7.48
CA ASN A 568 3.63 6.33 7.68
C ASN A 568 4.37 6.31 6.34
N GLY A 569 3.76 5.70 5.32
CA GLY A 569 4.16 5.73 3.93
C GLY A 569 3.84 7.02 3.18
N CYS A 570 3.44 8.10 3.85
CA CYS A 570 3.10 9.37 3.20
C CYS A 570 3.93 10.57 3.71
N TYR A 571 3.77 11.72 3.06
CA TYR A 571 4.34 12.97 3.58
C TYR A 571 3.56 13.42 4.81
N TYR A 572 4.26 13.84 5.88
CA TYR A 572 3.60 14.23 7.13
C TYR A 572 2.42 15.21 7.01
N PRO A 573 2.35 16.16 6.04
CA PRO A 573 1.19 17.05 5.90
C PRO A 573 -0.13 16.30 5.61
N ILE A 574 -0.06 15.07 5.09
CA ILE A 574 -1.26 14.29 4.79
C ILE A 574 -1.95 13.74 6.03
N ALA A 575 -1.21 13.59 7.15
CA ALA A 575 -1.66 12.80 8.28
C ALA A 575 -3.05 13.22 8.80
N PRO A 576 -3.38 14.53 8.93
CA PRO A 576 -4.71 14.96 9.38
C PRO A 576 -5.86 14.57 8.44
N ILE A 577 -5.69 14.67 7.11
CA ILE A 577 -6.76 14.30 6.17
C ILE A 577 -6.88 12.79 6.02
N ALA A 578 -5.76 12.05 6.12
CA ALA A 578 -5.77 10.60 6.15
C ALA A 578 -6.51 10.07 7.39
N ALA A 579 -6.30 10.70 8.56
CA ALA A 579 -7.03 10.41 9.79
C ALA A 579 -8.55 10.60 9.62
N VAL A 580 -8.99 11.74 9.07
CA VAL A 580 -10.40 11.99 8.77
C VAL A 580 -11.01 10.88 7.89
N ILE A 581 -10.28 10.41 6.89
CA ILE A 581 -10.76 9.35 5.98
C ILE A 581 -10.86 8.01 6.72
N GLN A 582 -9.86 7.67 7.54
CA GLN A 582 -9.90 6.47 8.38
C GLN A 582 -11.10 6.50 9.33
N ASP A 583 -11.36 7.65 9.96
CA ASP A 583 -12.45 7.83 10.91
C ASP A 583 -13.82 7.82 10.22
N LYS A 584 -13.93 8.37 8.99
CA LYS A 584 -15.12 8.18 8.13
C LYS A 584 -15.37 6.72 7.78
N VAL A 585 -14.32 5.94 7.52
CA VAL A 585 -14.45 4.49 7.27
C VAL A 585 -15.01 3.79 8.51
N LEU A 586 -14.52 4.11 9.71
CA LEU A 586 -15.06 3.57 10.97
C LEU A 586 -16.52 3.96 11.20
N LEU A 587 -16.88 5.22 10.91
CA LEU A 587 -18.27 5.68 10.96
C LEU A 587 -19.16 4.82 10.05
N SER A 588 -18.73 4.62 8.80
CA SER A 588 -19.50 3.84 7.81
C SER A 588 -19.65 2.36 8.19
N ARG A 589 -18.75 1.82 9.03
CA ARG A 589 -18.80 0.44 9.54
C ARG A 589 -19.53 0.32 10.87
N GLY A 590 -19.90 1.43 11.50
CA GLY A 590 -20.52 1.46 12.83
C GLY A 590 -19.55 1.12 13.97
N GLU A 591 -18.24 1.31 13.78
CA GLU A 591 -17.19 1.04 14.78
C GLU A 591 -17.05 2.23 15.77
N PHE A 592 -18.18 2.65 16.37
CA PHE A 592 -18.28 3.88 17.16
C PHE A 592 -17.34 3.98 18.38
N PRO A 593 -17.08 2.91 19.16
CA PRO A 593 -16.16 3.01 20.31
C PRO A 593 -14.73 3.35 19.90
N GLN A 594 -14.25 2.76 18.80
CA GLN A 594 -12.93 3.05 18.26
C GLN A 594 -12.89 4.46 17.66
N LEU A 595 -13.93 4.84 16.89
CA LEU A 595 -14.07 6.17 16.33
C LEU A 595 -14.05 7.27 17.40
N LEU A 596 -14.73 7.08 18.53
CA LEU A 596 -14.74 8.05 19.63
C LEU A 596 -13.32 8.37 20.13
N LEU A 597 -12.51 7.31 20.34
CA LEU A 597 -11.15 7.44 20.83
C LEU A 597 -10.26 8.14 19.80
N GLN A 598 -10.33 7.72 18.54
CA GLN A 598 -9.48 8.22 17.46
C GLN A 598 -9.83 9.66 17.08
N ALA A 599 -11.11 9.96 16.79
CA ALA A 599 -11.54 11.29 16.39
C ALA A 599 -11.28 12.35 17.47
N THR A 600 -11.32 11.97 18.76
CA THR A 600 -10.96 12.88 19.86
C THR A 600 -9.49 13.30 19.80
N GLU A 601 -8.57 12.36 19.56
CA GLU A 601 -7.14 12.66 19.46
C GLU A 601 -6.78 13.33 18.13
N HIS A 602 -7.43 12.93 17.04
CA HIS A 602 -7.28 13.56 15.73
C HIS A 602 -7.76 15.01 15.74
N TYR A 603 -8.90 15.30 16.37
CA TYR A 603 -9.40 16.68 16.56
C TYR A 603 -8.38 17.55 17.30
N LYS A 604 -7.84 17.07 18.43
CA LYS A 604 -6.82 17.78 19.22
C LYS A 604 -5.58 18.05 18.39
N THR A 605 -5.10 17.05 17.66
CA THR A 605 -3.90 17.14 16.82
C THR A 605 -4.09 18.13 15.68
N ALA A 606 -5.25 18.09 15.00
CA ALA A 606 -5.61 19.01 13.93
C ALA A 606 -5.66 20.45 14.43
N MET A 607 -6.33 20.71 15.56
CA MET A 607 -6.38 22.05 16.16
C MET A 607 -5.01 22.56 16.61
N ALA A 608 -4.19 21.72 17.27
CA ALA A 608 -2.85 22.09 17.70
C ALA A 608 -1.93 22.46 16.53
N SER A 609 -2.15 21.81 15.39
CA SER A 609 -1.37 22.02 14.16
C SER A 609 -2.06 22.97 13.16
N GLN A 610 -3.18 23.59 13.55
CA GLN A 610 -3.95 24.52 12.72
C GLN A 610 -4.45 23.94 11.39
N TYR A 611 -4.94 22.71 11.40
CA TYR A 611 -5.65 22.10 10.26
C TYR A 611 -7.17 22.25 10.45
N ILE A 612 -7.72 23.39 10.00
CA ILE A 612 -9.11 23.75 10.32
C ILE A 612 -10.12 22.83 9.65
N LEU A 613 -9.94 22.50 8.37
CA LEU A 613 -10.89 21.63 7.67
C LEU A 613 -10.90 20.20 8.26
N PRO A 614 -9.76 19.55 8.54
CA PRO A 614 -9.75 18.30 9.31
C PRO A 614 -10.41 18.44 10.70
N ALA A 615 -10.15 19.51 11.45
CA ALA A 615 -10.80 19.73 12.74
C ALA A 615 -12.33 19.84 12.64
N ILE A 616 -12.86 20.45 11.57
CA ILE A 616 -14.31 20.48 11.29
C ILE A 616 -14.84 19.06 11.09
N TYR A 617 -14.21 18.25 10.23
CA TYR A 617 -14.64 16.87 10.01
C TYR A 617 -14.60 16.05 11.30
N GLU A 618 -13.50 16.09 12.06
CA GLU A 618 -13.39 15.32 13.31
C GLU A 618 -14.46 15.70 14.34
N SER A 619 -14.77 16.99 14.46
CA SER A 619 -15.82 17.48 15.35
C SER A 619 -17.22 17.03 14.89
N ILE A 620 -17.47 16.92 13.57
CA ILE A 620 -18.70 16.35 13.01
C ILE A 620 -18.78 14.84 13.26
N LEU A 621 -17.67 14.12 13.09
CA LEU A 621 -17.59 12.67 13.35
C LEU A 621 -17.86 12.35 14.82
N LEU A 622 -17.30 13.14 15.75
CA LEU A 622 -17.63 13.07 17.18
C LEU A 622 -19.12 13.33 17.45
N ALA A 623 -19.72 14.30 16.77
CA ALA A 623 -21.16 14.54 16.89
C ALA A 623 -21.98 13.32 16.44
N CYS A 624 -21.58 12.65 15.34
CA CYS A 624 -22.24 11.45 14.84
C CYS A 624 -22.18 10.31 15.87
N VAL A 625 -21.02 10.12 16.52
CA VAL A 625 -20.85 9.13 17.59
C VAL A 625 -21.75 9.44 18.78
N TYR A 626 -21.78 10.69 19.24
CA TYR A 626 -22.62 11.08 20.38
C TYR A 626 -24.11 10.93 20.10
N GLU A 627 -24.57 11.28 18.89
CA GLU A 627 -25.97 11.10 18.51
C GLU A 627 -26.34 9.62 18.44
N HIS A 628 -25.47 8.79 17.88
CA HIS A 628 -25.66 7.34 17.87
C HIS A 628 -25.78 6.77 19.29
N ALA A 629 -24.99 7.28 20.25
CA ALA A 629 -25.08 6.91 21.66
C ALA A 629 -26.30 7.50 22.40
N GLY A 630 -27.16 8.27 21.72
CA GLY A 630 -28.32 8.96 22.31
C GLY A 630 -27.95 10.21 23.13
N ASN A 631 -26.68 10.62 23.13
CA ASN A 631 -26.20 11.81 23.83
C ASN A 631 -26.35 13.06 22.95
N ILE A 632 -27.57 13.56 22.81
CA ILE A 632 -27.89 14.71 21.95
C ILE A 632 -27.26 16.02 22.47
N ASP A 633 -27.01 16.14 23.78
CA ASP A 633 -26.28 17.27 24.34
C ASP A 633 -24.81 17.27 23.91
N GLY A 634 -24.14 16.13 24.02
CA GLY A 634 -22.77 15.95 23.53
C GLY A 634 -22.65 16.17 22.03
N ALA A 635 -23.59 15.62 21.26
CA ALA A 635 -23.64 15.79 19.81
C ALA A 635 -23.84 17.26 19.42
N ALA A 636 -24.75 17.98 20.08
CA ALA A 636 -24.98 19.40 19.84
C ALA A 636 -23.76 20.25 20.18
N THR A 637 -23.04 19.95 21.27
CA THR A 637 -21.80 20.64 21.62
C THR A 637 -20.71 20.43 20.56
N ALA A 638 -20.48 19.18 20.15
CA ALA A 638 -19.49 18.86 19.11
C ALA A 638 -19.85 19.47 17.75
N LEU A 639 -21.14 19.47 17.38
CA LEU A 639 -21.57 20.07 16.11
C LEU A 639 -21.49 21.60 16.14
N LYS A 640 -21.81 22.26 17.27
CA LYS A 640 -21.62 23.72 17.45
C LYS A 640 -20.16 24.13 17.33
N GLN A 641 -19.25 23.31 17.86
CA GLN A 641 -17.82 23.52 17.74
C GLN A 641 -17.36 23.46 16.28
N ALA A 642 -17.88 22.52 15.49
CA ALA A 642 -17.65 22.48 14.06
C ALA A 642 -18.21 23.74 13.37
N VAL A 643 -19.45 24.16 13.71
CA VAL A 643 -20.09 25.37 13.12
C VAL A 643 -19.25 26.62 13.39
N ALA A 644 -18.72 26.78 14.61
CA ALA A 644 -17.90 27.93 14.96
C ALA A 644 -16.64 28.07 14.08
N LEU A 645 -16.07 26.94 13.65
CA LEU A 645 -14.92 26.91 12.73
C LEU A 645 -15.34 27.09 11.26
N ALA A 646 -16.49 26.55 10.86
CA ALA A 646 -16.92 26.48 9.46
C ALA A 646 -17.70 27.70 8.97
N GLN A 647 -18.48 28.33 9.85
CA GLN A 647 -19.41 29.41 9.51
C GLN A 647 -18.71 30.65 8.92
N PRO A 648 -17.54 31.12 9.41
CA PRO A 648 -16.86 32.28 8.83
C PRO A 648 -16.48 32.13 7.35
N ASP A 649 -16.26 30.89 6.89
CA ASP A 649 -15.89 30.56 5.51
C ASP A 649 -17.03 29.89 4.72
N HIS A 650 -18.22 29.78 5.31
CA HIS A 650 -19.37 29.08 4.72
C HIS A 650 -19.06 27.62 4.31
N LEU A 651 -18.23 26.89 5.08
CA LEU A 651 -17.87 25.49 4.83
C LEU A 651 -19.03 24.52 5.13
N VAL A 652 -20.05 24.50 4.29
CA VAL A 652 -21.31 23.78 4.52
C VAL A 652 -21.28 22.30 4.13
N MET A 653 -20.50 21.91 3.11
CA MET A 653 -20.54 20.52 2.62
C MET A 653 -20.10 19.46 3.63
N PRO A 654 -19.10 19.69 4.50
CA PRO A 654 -18.80 18.74 5.57
C PRO A 654 -20.02 18.39 6.43
N PHE A 655 -20.96 19.31 6.62
CA PHE A 655 -22.18 19.06 7.39
C PHE A 655 -23.22 18.33 6.54
N ALA A 656 -23.44 18.79 5.31
CA ALA A 656 -24.38 18.17 4.37
C ALA A 656 -24.07 16.69 4.10
N GLU A 657 -22.78 16.36 4.02
CA GLU A 657 -22.27 14.99 3.81
C GLU A 657 -22.54 14.03 4.97
N HIS A 658 -22.73 14.54 6.20
CA HIS A 658 -22.96 13.72 7.39
C HIS A 658 -24.37 13.90 7.97
N ALA A 659 -25.25 14.61 7.27
CA ALA A 659 -26.61 14.92 7.73
C ALA A 659 -27.45 13.65 8.02
N GLU A 660 -27.23 12.55 7.29
CA GLU A 660 -27.87 11.25 7.52
C GLU A 660 -27.63 10.71 8.95
N TYR A 661 -26.47 11.03 9.55
CA TYR A 661 -26.08 10.57 10.89
C TYR A 661 -26.51 11.52 12.01
N LEU A 662 -27.01 12.73 11.69
CA LEU A 662 -27.29 13.80 12.65
C LEU A 662 -28.74 14.34 12.65
N PRO A 663 -29.79 13.54 12.40
CA PRO A 663 -31.15 14.06 12.21
C PRO A 663 -31.70 14.81 13.44
N GLN A 664 -31.44 14.34 14.66
CA GLN A 664 -31.93 14.95 15.89
C GLN A 664 -31.10 16.17 16.28
N THR A 665 -29.78 16.08 16.17
CA THR A 665 -28.89 17.19 16.54
C THR A 665 -29.07 18.38 15.59
N MET A 666 -29.14 18.15 14.28
CA MET A 666 -29.38 19.24 13.33
C MET A 666 -30.74 19.91 13.57
N LYS A 667 -31.81 19.13 13.78
CA LYS A 667 -33.13 19.67 14.13
C LYS A 667 -33.10 20.53 15.39
N ARG A 668 -32.34 20.12 16.42
CA ARG A 668 -32.15 20.92 17.63
C ARG A 668 -31.42 22.23 17.34
N LEU A 669 -30.37 22.19 16.53
CA LEU A 669 -29.58 23.39 16.20
C LEU A 669 -30.30 24.37 15.25
N CYS A 670 -31.30 23.92 14.48
CA CYS A 670 -32.22 24.82 13.78
C CYS A 670 -33.05 25.70 14.72
N SER A 671 -33.20 25.32 15.99
CA SER A 671 -33.90 26.15 16.99
C SER A 671 -32.98 27.17 17.68
N ASP A 672 -31.68 27.12 17.42
CA ASP A 672 -30.68 28.03 18.00
C ASP A 672 -30.35 29.14 16.99
N ALA A 673 -30.72 30.39 17.32
CA ALA A 673 -30.58 31.54 16.44
C ALA A 673 -29.14 31.77 15.94
N ALA A 674 -28.11 31.35 16.69
CA ALA A 674 -26.72 31.54 16.30
C ALA A 674 -26.28 30.56 15.20
N THR A 675 -26.84 29.35 15.18
CA THR A 675 -26.44 28.27 14.25
C THR A 675 -27.49 27.98 13.17
N ALA A 676 -28.74 28.38 13.38
CA ALA A 676 -29.86 28.00 12.53
C ALA A 676 -29.64 28.30 11.04
N PRO A 677 -29.21 29.51 10.61
CA PRO A 677 -29.04 29.80 9.18
C PRO A 677 -28.03 28.87 8.49
N PHE A 678 -26.94 28.54 9.19
CA PHE A 678 -25.89 27.66 8.66
C PHE A 678 -26.36 26.20 8.59
N ILE A 679 -27.03 25.71 9.64
CA ILE A 679 -27.56 24.34 9.69
C ILE A 679 -28.69 24.14 8.69
N GLU A 680 -29.59 25.12 8.52
CA GLU A 680 -30.66 25.08 7.51
C GLU A 680 -30.08 24.99 6.09
N GLN A 681 -29.03 25.76 5.79
CA GLN A 681 -28.32 25.66 4.51
C GLN A 681 -27.70 24.27 4.30
N ALA A 682 -27.03 23.72 5.31
CA ALA A 682 -26.44 22.38 5.24
C ALA A 682 -27.51 21.29 5.06
N GLN A 683 -28.67 21.40 5.72
CA GLN A 683 -29.79 20.49 5.56
C GLN A 683 -30.39 20.55 4.14
N GLY A 684 -30.49 21.76 3.55
CA GLY A 684 -30.96 21.93 2.17
C GLY A 684 -30.06 21.27 1.13
N LEU A 685 -28.79 21.02 1.46
CA LEU A 685 -27.81 20.33 0.64
C LEU A 685 -27.59 18.86 1.05
N SER A 686 -28.39 18.32 1.98
CA SER A 686 -28.20 16.97 2.55
C SER A 686 -28.07 15.88 1.48
N LEU A 687 -27.08 15.01 1.66
CA LEU A 687 -26.83 13.87 0.79
C LEU A 687 -27.65 12.62 1.13
N ALA A 688 -28.49 12.64 2.17
CA ALA A 688 -29.22 11.44 2.63
C ALA A 688 -30.09 10.80 1.54
N GLU A 689 -30.89 11.60 0.82
CA GLU A 689 -31.75 11.12 -0.29
C GLU A 689 -30.94 10.72 -1.54
N PRO A 690 -29.98 11.53 -2.04
CA PRO A 690 -29.08 11.12 -3.13
C PRO A 690 -28.33 9.82 -2.86
N LEU A 691 -27.75 9.65 -1.66
CA LEU A 691 -27.02 8.44 -1.28
C LEU A 691 -27.95 7.25 -1.15
N SER A 692 -29.16 7.41 -0.59
CA SER A 692 -30.17 6.35 -0.57
C SER A 692 -30.55 5.88 -1.99
N THR A 693 -30.74 6.83 -2.91
CA THR A 693 -31.02 6.56 -4.33
C THR A 693 -29.88 5.80 -4.98
N LEU A 694 -28.63 6.25 -4.77
CA LEU A 694 -27.44 5.58 -5.27
C LEU A 694 -27.26 4.19 -4.70
N ARG A 695 -27.42 4.03 -3.38
CA ARG A 695 -27.35 2.73 -2.72
C ARG A 695 -28.37 1.78 -3.31
N THR A 696 -29.58 2.26 -3.64
CA THR A 696 -30.61 1.47 -4.31
C THR A 696 -30.25 1.14 -5.76
N ALA A 697 -29.69 2.10 -6.52
CA ALA A 697 -29.30 1.91 -7.91
C ALA A 697 -28.08 0.97 -8.07
N LEU A 698 -27.15 1.04 -7.12
CA LEU A 698 -25.93 0.24 -7.06
C LEU A 698 -26.15 -1.07 -6.30
N ALA A 699 -27.16 -1.16 -5.44
CA ALA A 699 -27.64 -2.41 -4.89
C ALA A 699 -28.15 -3.25 -6.05
N LYS A 700 -27.51 -4.39 -6.26
CA LYS A 700 -27.92 -5.33 -7.30
C LYS A 700 -29.40 -5.69 -7.08
N PRO A 701 -30.21 -5.78 -8.16
CA PRO A 701 -31.63 -6.07 -8.02
C PRO A 701 -31.83 -7.39 -7.26
N ALA A 702 -32.88 -7.42 -6.42
CA ALA A 702 -33.40 -8.67 -5.87
C ALA A 702 -33.55 -9.67 -7.01
N LEU A 703 -33.01 -10.88 -6.77
CA LEU A 703 -32.93 -11.97 -7.75
C LEU A 703 -34.21 -12.05 -8.59
N PRO A 704 -34.14 -12.09 -9.94
CA PRO A 704 -35.32 -12.15 -10.81
C PRO A 704 -35.96 -13.55 -10.81
N LEU A 705 -36.18 -14.11 -9.62
CA LEU A 705 -36.72 -15.42 -9.34
C LEU A 705 -38.02 -15.28 -8.53
N SER A 706 -39.03 -16.08 -8.87
CA SER A 706 -40.24 -16.21 -8.05
C SER A 706 -39.93 -16.89 -6.71
N LYS A 707 -40.79 -16.73 -5.70
CA LYS A 707 -40.61 -17.35 -4.36
C LYS A 707 -40.29 -18.85 -4.42
N ARG A 708 -40.93 -19.59 -5.34
CA ARG A 708 -40.68 -21.03 -5.50
C ARG A 708 -39.34 -21.33 -6.18
N GLU A 709 -38.92 -20.49 -7.12
CA GLU A 709 -37.60 -20.58 -7.75
C GLU A 709 -36.49 -20.20 -6.78
N GLN A 710 -36.74 -19.21 -5.92
CA GLN A 710 -35.89 -18.80 -4.82
C GLN A 710 -35.69 -19.94 -3.81
N GLU A 711 -36.76 -20.59 -3.35
CA GLU A 711 -36.66 -21.78 -2.47
C GLU A 711 -35.79 -22.89 -3.10
N VAL A 712 -36.02 -23.20 -4.38
CA VAL A 712 -35.23 -24.20 -5.11
C VAL A 712 -33.77 -23.76 -5.26
N ALA A 713 -33.50 -22.48 -5.57
CA ALA A 713 -32.15 -21.93 -5.69
C ALA A 713 -31.40 -21.91 -4.35
N ALA A 714 -32.08 -21.59 -3.23
CA ALA A 714 -31.50 -21.64 -1.90
C ALA A 714 -31.13 -23.07 -1.49
N MET A 715 -32.00 -24.05 -1.76
CA MET A 715 -31.69 -25.46 -1.53
C MET A 715 -30.54 -25.96 -2.41
N VAL A 716 -30.40 -25.43 -3.63
CA VAL A 716 -29.23 -25.71 -4.48
C VAL A 716 -27.95 -25.10 -3.90
N ALA A 717 -28.03 -23.88 -3.36
CA ALA A 717 -26.91 -23.19 -2.75
C ALA A 717 -26.40 -23.89 -1.48
N THR A 718 -27.28 -24.55 -0.72
CA THR A 718 -26.90 -25.38 0.43
C THR A 718 -26.40 -26.78 0.04
N GLY A 719 -26.31 -27.09 -1.25
CA GLY A 719 -25.72 -28.33 -1.76
C GLY A 719 -26.66 -29.52 -1.87
N LEU A 720 -27.98 -29.35 -1.69
CA LEU A 720 -28.95 -30.44 -1.87
C LEU A 720 -28.93 -30.92 -3.33
N THR A 721 -29.18 -32.21 -3.57
CA THR A 721 -29.32 -32.77 -4.93
C THR A 721 -30.74 -32.58 -5.47
N ASN A 722 -30.96 -32.70 -6.79
CA ASN A 722 -32.32 -32.60 -7.36
C ASN A 722 -33.30 -33.60 -6.74
N LYS A 723 -32.81 -34.79 -6.38
CA LYS A 723 -33.60 -35.82 -5.70
C LYS A 723 -33.96 -35.40 -4.27
N ALA A 724 -33.01 -34.86 -3.50
CA ALA A 724 -33.27 -34.37 -2.15
C ALA A 724 -34.22 -33.15 -2.14
N ILE A 725 -34.08 -32.24 -3.11
CA ILE A 725 -34.99 -31.10 -3.28
C ILE A 725 -36.40 -31.59 -3.64
N ALA A 726 -36.50 -32.58 -4.53
CA ALA A 726 -37.77 -33.18 -4.92
C ALA A 726 -38.48 -33.84 -3.73
N GLU A 727 -37.74 -34.55 -2.89
CA GLU A 727 -38.24 -35.18 -1.66
C GLU A 727 -38.69 -34.13 -0.62
N GLN A 728 -37.88 -33.08 -0.37
CA GLN A 728 -38.23 -32.01 0.57
C GLN A 728 -39.44 -31.17 0.13
N LEU A 729 -39.57 -30.95 -1.18
CA LEU A 729 -40.64 -30.15 -1.75
C LEU A 729 -41.88 -30.98 -2.13
N ASN A 730 -41.84 -32.30 -1.93
CA ASN A 730 -42.84 -33.28 -2.32
C ASN A 730 -43.30 -33.15 -3.79
N ILE A 731 -42.32 -33.07 -4.70
CA ILE A 731 -42.53 -32.96 -6.16
C ILE A 731 -41.67 -33.98 -6.91
N ALA A 732 -41.94 -34.19 -8.19
CA ALA A 732 -41.09 -35.03 -9.03
C ALA A 732 -39.72 -34.38 -9.33
N GLU A 733 -38.65 -35.18 -9.40
CA GLU A 733 -37.29 -34.70 -9.75
C GLU A 733 -37.25 -33.98 -11.10
N VAL A 734 -38.07 -34.40 -12.05
CA VAL A 734 -38.22 -33.75 -13.37
C VAL A 734 -38.74 -32.31 -13.24
N THR A 735 -39.59 -32.03 -12.25
CA THR A 735 -40.09 -30.68 -11.96
C THR A 735 -38.95 -29.80 -11.44
N VAL A 736 -38.10 -30.31 -10.55
CA VAL A 736 -36.90 -29.59 -10.08
C VAL A 736 -35.97 -29.26 -11.24
N LYS A 737 -35.71 -30.22 -12.15
CA LYS A 737 -34.90 -29.97 -13.36
C LYS A 737 -35.48 -28.86 -14.23
N LYS A 738 -36.81 -28.85 -14.43
CA LYS A 738 -37.50 -27.81 -15.22
C LYS A 738 -37.44 -26.44 -14.55
N THR A 739 -37.64 -26.38 -13.23
CA THR A 739 -37.51 -25.13 -12.45
C THR A 739 -36.08 -24.61 -12.50
N LEU A 740 -35.07 -25.47 -12.41
CA LEU A 740 -33.66 -25.08 -12.57
C LEU A 740 -33.36 -24.54 -13.97
N SER A 741 -33.87 -25.16 -15.03
CA SER A 741 -33.72 -24.61 -16.39
C SER A 741 -34.34 -23.21 -16.54
N GLN A 742 -35.46 -22.94 -15.85
CA GLN A 742 -36.10 -21.62 -15.84
C GLN A 742 -35.28 -20.61 -15.02
N ILE A 743 -34.75 -21.03 -13.86
CA ILE A 743 -33.83 -20.23 -13.03
C ILE A 743 -32.60 -19.84 -13.84
N TYR A 744 -31.97 -20.82 -14.50
CA TYR A 744 -30.78 -20.60 -15.35
C TYR A 744 -31.06 -19.56 -16.43
N LYS A 745 -32.19 -19.71 -17.13
CA LYS A 745 -32.62 -18.77 -18.17
C LYS A 745 -32.90 -17.36 -17.62
N LYS A 746 -33.51 -17.25 -16.44
CA LYS A 746 -33.83 -15.95 -15.79
C LYS A 746 -32.61 -15.23 -15.26
N LEU A 747 -31.60 -15.98 -14.82
CA LEU A 747 -30.37 -15.43 -14.25
C LEU A 747 -29.23 -15.29 -15.27
N GLY A 748 -29.42 -15.76 -16.51
CA GLY A 748 -28.37 -15.72 -17.55
C GLY A 748 -27.19 -16.66 -17.26
N ILE A 749 -27.40 -17.66 -16.40
CA ILE A 749 -26.37 -18.63 -15.99
C ILE A 749 -26.63 -19.97 -16.68
N THR A 750 -25.58 -20.78 -16.83
CA THR A 750 -25.64 -21.99 -17.66
C THR A 750 -25.78 -23.27 -16.86
N ASN A 751 -25.45 -23.27 -15.56
CA ASN A 751 -25.35 -24.49 -14.78
C ASN A 751 -25.62 -24.30 -13.27
N ARG A 752 -25.66 -25.42 -12.56
CA ARG A 752 -25.93 -25.50 -11.11
C ARG A 752 -24.86 -24.83 -10.26
N ALA A 753 -23.60 -24.94 -10.64
CA ALA A 753 -22.48 -24.35 -9.90
C ALA A 753 -22.57 -22.81 -9.95
N ALA A 754 -22.82 -22.26 -11.14
CA ALA A 754 -23.08 -20.84 -11.34
C ALA A 754 -24.30 -20.36 -10.53
N LEU A 755 -25.34 -21.19 -10.35
CA LEU A 755 -26.48 -20.85 -9.49
C LEU A 755 -26.07 -20.79 -8.01
N SER A 756 -25.30 -21.77 -7.52
CA SER A 756 -24.83 -21.78 -6.14
C SER A 756 -23.90 -20.59 -5.83
N HIS A 757 -22.99 -20.25 -6.74
CA HIS A 757 -22.12 -19.07 -6.61
C HIS A 757 -22.89 -17.75 -6.72
N TYR A 758 -23.87 -17.68 -7.62
CA TYR A 758 -24.74 -16.51 -7.73
C TYR A 758 -25.56 -16.28 -6.45
N MET A 759 -26.02 -17.34 -5.77
CA MET A 759 -26.71 -17.26 -4.48
C MET A 759 -25.79 -16.86 -3.30
N SER A 760 -24.52 -17.26 -3.29
CA SER A 760 -23.59 -16.92 -2.19
C SER A 760 -23.19 -15.44 -2.17
N HIS A 761 -23.26 -14.76 -3.32
CA HIS A 761 -22.96 -13.33 -3.48
C HIS A 761 -24.21 -12.43 -3.43
N HIS A 762 -25.40 -13.01 -3.33
CA HIS A 762 -26.69 -12.31 -3.24
C HIS A 762 -27.59 -13.04 -2.23
N PRO A 763 -27.26 -12.98 -0.92
CA PRO A 763 -28.04 -13.68 0.10
C PRO A 763 -29.49 -13.19 0.09
N MET A 764 -30.42 -14.12 0.15
CA MET A 764 -31.84 -13.79 0.21
C MET A 764 -32.21 -13.24 1.58
N SER A 765 -33.04 -12.19 1.60
CA SER A 765 -33.59 -11.55 2.80
C SER A 765 -34.48 -12.47 3.61
#